data_AF-A0A0P7BBK5-F1
#
_entry.id   AF-A0A0P7BBK5-F1
#
_cell.length_a   1.000
_cell.length_b   1.000
_cell.length_c   1.000
_cell.angle_alpha   90.00
_cell.angle_beta   90.00
_cell.angle_gamma   90.00
#
_symmetry.space_group_name_H-M   'P 1'
#
loop_
_entity.id
_entity.type
_entity.pdbx_description
1 polymer ?
#
loop_
_entity_poly.entity_id
_entity_poly.type
_entity_poly.pdbx_seq_one_letter_code
_entity_poly.pdbx_strand_id
1 'polypeptide(L)'
;MDPKNPASASQPGTGPPPKTMDNDSDSDSDSADDLLYPNDGTLASIIKSQTITLSITSAYSSAWSPVEAFRELVQNWRDGIIASFGLSEDHFQVIRQERAQLHNREILYQYKSHNGQGTVSIVNREATLKPWHLDLGGTTKSGVGNQAGAHGEGLKIALLVLQSGLRHYAVRCVSGGFNWRFDFNTRGKLVAHLRRMTRTQVDRVQIDHILDKSRTLLEVSEPSPLKDVHLHIGGKAKGRDHWGILRERKPVRLEDFNKWCEAALFLQDTPDHGIVRTSQGDLIIHPRLCDHLYLKGLLLQSSSNGASASITGRPLKFGYNFSNGVTNRERQSVNSAKEEGVAILNIWDQVLMKKPDYVIHLHEMLISSDREYADMLGAKQSMKIHTASRLRRHLFSDSTKWYYSPTENSKKNPRLGKTIQGLGRQGVEVPNTYWAVLEKFNLVRTADQEQRRRFLSAEVATVPHQEFAEEAVRLLRASLRGCTQTSAIAVQFVRAEELSLDKFYVEAEQVFKIHEKWLSKDSSIEELGLPQNLAERDVLFRVIKQLLSEILDEVPDDRFGYGENHTNACHKKGVLSCAEQRLLDYSMIRNSFALTAEIETQSTSRMTLQWDGDLSWGDDSLVTVQLHAELTCSHVRDLLLAKDFDSSIVTCVSVAEPIDDTIAAPDEEEPPVLDLTIPKCHELTCRIGAGSCSFDRLEAGVEYFAVMFKPSDADSVALASSPCVAVMPASQQQSPTAEPEILDRTAIETVPSTPTRPFRNRHQQRSTARGRGIATHTPARTAPRNSRRRIGDMSLRPGPRSESPSPAASPTSPYSYDTARETNLDEDVTRRSYTLGRALSTLDMLEARDWYEASNGGSRRVVIGITREESDHEGGRQKRQRTES
;
A
#
# COMPACT_ATOMS: atom_id res chain seq x y z
N MET A 1 67.63 62.27 -12.59
CA MET A 1 67.85 62.67 -14.00
C MET A 1 66.74 63.65 -14.35
N ASP A 2 67.09 64.92 -14.28
CA ASP A 2 66.37 66.08 -14.82
C ASP A 2 66.36 66.05 -16.37
N PRO A 3 65.69 66.97 -17.14
CA PRO A 3 64.58 67.90 -16.81
C PRO A 3 63.63 68.30 -18.01
N LYS A 4 62.74 69.30 -17.79
CA LYS A 4 62.20 70.34 -18.74
C LYS A 4 61.18 69.89 -19.82
N ASN A 5 60.17 70.63 -20.30
CA ASN A 5 59.69 72.04 -20.26
C ASN A 5 58.23 72.10 -20.85
N PRO A 6 57.57 73.28 -21.07
CA PRO A 6 56.11 73.45 -20.89
C PRO A 6 55.34 74.02 -22.13
N ALA A 7 54.04 74.31 -21.90
CA ALA A 7 53.19 75.35 -22.49
C ALA A 7 52.80 75.33 -24.00
N SER A 8 51.49 75.43 -24.27
CA SER A 8 50.93 76.34 -25.28
C SER A 8 49.44 76.61 -25.06
N ALA A 9 49.04 77.85 -25.36
CA ALA A 9 47.72 78.43 -25.17
C ALA A 9 47.15 78.88 -26.54
N SER A 10 45.82 78.94 -26.65
CA SER A 10 45.11 79.76 -27.66
C SER A 10 43.67 80.08 -27.21
N GLN A 11 43.37 81.38 -27.11
CA GLN A 11 42.04 82.02 -26.89
C GLN A 11 41.30 82.21 -28.26
N PRO A 12 40.27 83.09 -28.45
CA PRO A 12 39.27 83.75 -27.58
C PRO A 12 37.81 83.72 -28.14
N GLY A 13 36.83 84.33 -27.43
CA GLY A 13 35.52 84.71 -28.00
C GLY A 13 34.37 84.90 -27.00
N THR A 14 34.40 85.94 -26.14
CA THR A 14 33.56 87.17 -26.20
C THR A 14 32.07 87.07 -25.79
N GLY A 15 31.73 87.68 -24.64
CA GLY A 15 30.55 88.56 -24.48
C GLY A 15 29.47 88.18 -23.44
N PRO A 16 28.76 89.16 -22.81
CA PRO A 16 28.51 89.23 -21.34
C PRO A 16 27.00 89.35 -20.95
N PRO A 17 26.60 89.74 -19.71
CA PRO A 17 27.03 89.40 -18.32
C PRO A 17 25.85 88.83 -17.46
N PRO A 18 26.11 88.33 -16.22
CA PRO A 18 25.16 88.49 -15.13
C PRO A 18 25.72 89.44 -14.06
N LYS A 19 24.93 90.44 -13.69
CA LYS A 19 25.21 91.37 -12.59
C LYS A 19 24.63 90.81 -11.28
N THR A 20 25.54 90.71 -10.29
CA THR A 20 25.44 91.08 -8.86
C THR A 20 24.38 90.39 -8.01
N MET A 21 24.83 89.57 -7.04
CA MET A 21 24.96 89.85 -5.59
C MET A 21 23.63 89.54 -4.88
N ASP A 22 23.58 88.67 -3.88
CA ASP A 22 24.33 88.79 -2.62
C ASP A 22 24.97 87.49 -2.10
N ASN A 23 26.10 87.70 -1.44
CA ASN A 23 26.73 86.82 -0.47
C ASN A 23 25.76 86.55 0.69
N ASP A 24 25.77 85.33 1.22
CA ASP A 24 26.26 85.14 2.59
C ASP A 24 26.79 83.72 2.75
N SER A 25 28.06 83.66 3.11
CA SER A 25 28.75 82.52 3.66
C SER A 25 28.16 82.16 5.01
N ASP A 26 27.84 80.89 5.24
CA ASP A 26 28.09 80.29 6.54
C ASP A 26 28.40 78.80 6.38
N SER A 27 29.62 78.48 6.79
CA SER A 27 30.09 77.16 7.16
C SER A 27 29.39 76.71 8.42
N ASP A 28 28.80 75.51 8.44
CA ASP A 28 28.56 74.73 9.66
C ASP A 28 28.57 73.25 9.25
N SER A 29 29.68 72.56 9.53
CA SER A 29 29.92 71.82 10.77
C SER A 29 29.12 70.53 10.82
N ASP A 30 29.81 69.42 10.57
CA ASP A 30 29.40 68.08 10.98
C ASP A 30 29.09 68.09 12.50
N SER A 31 27.81 68.23 12.85
CA SER A 31 27.31 67.93 14.19
C SER A 31 26.64 66.56 14.15
N ALA A 32 27.41 65.58 14.62
CA ALA A 32 26.87 64.35 15.15
C ALA A 32 26.22 64.65 16.50
N ASP A 33 24.95 65.04 16.50
CA ASP A 33 24.02 64.79 17.61
C ASP A 33 22.61 65.23 17.19
N ASP A 34 21.79 64.25 16.80
CA ASP A 34 20.38 64.20 17.20
C ASP A 34 19.82 62.79 16.95
N LEU A 35 20.14 61.88 17.87
CA LEU A 35 19.40 60.64 18.12
C LEU A 35 18.09 60.97 18.85
N LEU A 36 17.23 61.77 18.22
CA LEU A 36 15.84 61.90 18.57
C LEU A 36 15.03 61.10 17.55
N TYR A 37 14.43 60.00 17.99
CA TYR A 37 13.30 59.37 17.30
C TYR A 37 11.98 60.03 17.77
N PRO A 38 11.46 61.12 17.16
CA PRO A 38 10.06 61.47 17.29
C PRO A 38 9.39 61.20 15.95
N ASN A 39 9.13 59.93 15.67
CA ASN A 39 8.14 59.61 14.66
C ASN A 39 7.56 58.25 15.01
N ASP A 40 6.33 58.28 15.50
CA ASP A 40 5.42 57.20 15.82
C ASP A 40 5.15 56.22 14.64
N GLY A 41 5.94 56.25 13.57
CA GLY A 41 5.91 55.32 12.44
C GLY A 41 4.56 55.30 11.70
N THR A 42 3.67 56.23 12.01
CA THR A 42 2.30 56.29 11.50
C THR A 42 2.21 57.15 10.25
N LEU A 43 1.14 56.96 9.47
CA LEU A 43 0.85 57.83 8.34
C LEU A 43 0.39 59.23 8.76
N ALA A 44 -0.06 59.40 10.01
CA ALA A 44 -0.54 60.68 10.50
C ALA A 44 0.61 61.70 10.63
N SER A 45 1.79 61.23 11.05
CA SER A 45 2.95 62.09 11.30
C SER A 45 3.61 62.65 10.02
N ILE A 46 3.33 62.07 8.85
CA ILE A 46 3.90 62.52 7.57
C ILE A 46 3.08 63.68 7.01
N ILE A 47 3.49 64.93 7.22
CA ILE A 47 2.71 66.11 6.80
C ILE A 47 2.56 66.18 5.27
N LYS A 48 3.65 66.05 4.50
CA LYS A 48 3.66 66.23 3.03
C LYS A 48 4.24 65.04 2.28
N SER A 49 5.45 64.62 2.67
CA SER A 49 6.14 63.51 2.02
C SER A 49 7.21 62.93 2.93
N GLN A 50 7.55 61.66 2.73
CA GLN A 50 8.66 60.97 3.39
C GLN A 50 9.37 60.09 2.37
N THR A 51 10.69 59.93 2.50
CA THR A 51 11.44 58.92 1.75
C THR A 51 12.00 57.89 2.73
N ILE A 52 11.66 56.63 2.51
CA ILE A 52 12.14 55.50 3.31
C ILE A 52 13.18 54.77 2.47
N THR A 53 14.42 54.71 2.95
CA THR A 53 15.49 53.94 2.31
C THR A 53 15.57 52.57 2.93
N LEU A 54 15.41 51.53 2.12
CA LEU A 54 15.49 50.15 2.57
C LEU A 54 16.95 49.69 2.57
N SER A 55 17.30 48.80 3.50
CA SER A 55 18.64 48.22 3.62
C SER A 55 18.97 47.15 2.57
N ILE A 56 18.01 46.81 1.68
CA ILE A 56 18.16 45.77 0.66
C ILE A 56 18.62 46.33 -0.69
N THR A 57 19.47 45.58 -1.37
CA THR A 57 19.95 45.80 -2.75
C THR A 57 19.52 44.65 -3.65
N SER A 58 19.66 44.78 -4.97
CA SER A 58 19.28 43.71 -5.92
C SER A 58 19.99 42.39 -5.68
N ALA A 59 21.16 42.39 -5.03
CA ALA A 59 21.90 41.18 -4.69
C ALA A 59 21.27 40.39 -3.54
N TYR A 60 20.32 40.96 -2.79
CA TYR A 60 19.70 40.32 -1.62
C TYR A 60 18.89 39.07 -1.98
N SER A 61 18.34 38.99 -3.19
CA SER A 61 17.46 37.91 -3.61
C SER A 61 17.74 37.50 -5.06
N SER A 62 18.94 36.98 -5.32
CA SER A 62 19.37 36.55 -6.65
C SER A 62 18.59 35.34 -7.20
N ALA A 63 17.97 34.54 -6.32
CA ALA A 63 17.22 33.35 -6.69
C ALA A 63 15.77 33.63 -7.11
N TRP A 64 15.21 34.80 -6.80
CA TRP A 64 13.80 35.10 -7.09
C TRP A 64 13.62 35.64 -8.52
N SER A 65 12.58 35.14 -9.18
CA SER A 65 12.07 35.66 -10.43
C SER A 65 10.80 36.50 -10.19
N PRO A 66 10.28 37.19 -11.22
CA PRO A 66 8.99 37.86 -11.15
C PRO A 66 7.81 36.95 -10.71
N VAL A 67 7.90 35.63 -10.90
CA VAL A 67 6.87 34.67 -10.49
C VAL A 67 6.82 34.58 -8.96
N GLU A 68 7.95 34.40 -8.27
CA GLU A 68 8.02 34.36 -6.81
C GLU A 68 7.63 35.72 -6.20
N ALA A 69 8.05 36.82 -6.85
CA ALA A 69 7.64 38.15 -6.43
C ALA A 69 6.12 38.34 -6.51
N PHE A 70 5.50 37.91 -7.61
CA PHE A 70 4.05 37.99 -7.79
C PHE A 70 3.30 37.06 -6.81
N ARG A 71 3.83 35.85 -6.56
CA ARG A 71 3.31 34.92 -5.55
C ARG A 71 3.15 35.59 -4.19
N GLU A 72 4.17 36.32 -3.72
CA GLU A 72 4.08 37.04 -2.44
C GLU A 72 3.02 38.16 -2.45
N LEU A 73 2.87 38.87 -3.57
CA LEU A 73 1.86 39.92 -3.68
C LEU A 73 0.44 39.34 -3.65
N VAL A 74 0.21 38.26 -4.40
CA VAL A 74 -1.07 37.55 -4.44
C VAL A 74 -1.39 36.89 -3.09
N GLN A 75 -0.39 36.35 -2.41
CA GLN A 75 -0.57 35.84 -1.05
C GLN A 75 -0.97 36.94 -0.07
N ASN A 76 -0.28 38.09 -0.08
CA ASN A 76 -0.66 39.23 0.76
C ASN A 76 -2.07 39.75 0.43
N TRP A 77 -2.45 39.71 -0.84
CA TRP A 77 -3.79 40.04 -1.30
C TRP A 77 -4.84 39.05 -0.76
N ARG A 78 -4.63 37.75 -0.95
CA ARG A 78 -5.52 36.69 -0.44
C ARG A 78 -5.65 36.73 1.08
N ASP A 79 -4.53 36.75 1.80
CA ASP A 79 -4.50 36.77 3.27
C ASP A 79 -5.19 38.04 3.79
N GLY A 80 -4.98 39.17 3.11
CA GLY A 80 -5.61 40.43 3.43
C GLY A 80 -7.13 40.38 3.29
N ILE A 81 -7.65 39.80 2.20
CA ILE A 81 -9.09 39.59 2.01
C ILE A 81 -9.65 38.66 3.06
N ILE A 82 -9.01 37.52 3.30
CA ILE A 82 -9.45 36.56 4.30
C ILE A 82 -9.55 37.22 5.69
N ALA A 83 -8.56 38.04 6.05
CA ALA A 83 -8.55 38.77 7.31
C ALA A 83 -9.60 39.89 7.37
N SER A 84 -9.65 40.77 6.37
CA SER A 84 -10.57 41.93 6.36
C SER A 84 -12.04 41.49 6.40
N PHE A 85 -12.38 40.38 5.74
CA PHE A 85 -13.75 39.89 5.64
C PHE A 85 -14.07 38.72 6.60
N GLY A 86 -13.12 38.30 7.44
CA GLY A 86 -13.31 37.19 8.37
C GLY A 86 -13.67 35.85 7.69
N LEU A 87 -13.15 35.62 6.48
CA LEU A 87 -13.46 34.42 5.70
C LEU A 87 -12.65 33.22 6.18
N SER A 88 -13.18 32.02 5.97
CA SER A 88 -12.36 30.80 6.01
C SER A 88 -11.68 30.57 4.66
N GLU A 89 -10.55 29.86 4.66
CA GLU A 89 -9.75 29.65 3.44
C GLU A 89 -10.53 28.94 2.32
N ASP A 90 -11.47 28.07 2.66
CA ASP A 90 -12.32 27.29 1.76
C ASP A 90 -13.47 28.11 1.15
N HIS A 91 -13.84 29.22 1.77
CA HIS A 91 -14.81 30.17 1.22
C HIS A 91 -14.19 31.18 0.24
N PHE A 92 -12.86 31.26 0.17
CA PHE A 92 -12.17 32.12 -0.79
C PHE A 92 -12.18 31.50 -2.19
N GLN A 93 -12.89 32.13 -3.13
CA GLN A 93 -12.95 31.72 -4.52
C GLN A 93 -12.56 32.88 -5.44
N VAL A 94 -11.76 32.57 -6.45
CA VAL A 94 -11.36 33.53 -7.48
C VAL A 94 -11.98 33.12 -8.80
N ILE A 95 -12.59 34.09 -9.49
CA ILE A 95 -13.17 33.88 -10.81
C ILE A 95 -12.40 34.74 -11.79
N ARG A 96 -11.71 34.09 -12.73
CA ARG A 96 -11.04 34.77 -13.84
C ARG A 96 -12.06 35.17 -14.89
N GLN A 97 -11.97 36.41 -15.37
CA GLN A 97 -12.82 36.91 -16.45
C GLN A 97 -11.96 37.63 -17.49
N GLU A 98 -12.08 37.24 -18.76
CA GLU A 98 -11.37 37.85 -19.89
C GLU A 98 -12.32 38.74 -20.71
N ARG A 99 -12.80 39.89 -20.20
CA ARG A 99 -13.63 40.85 -20.97
C ARG A 99 -13.51 42.31 -20.51
N ALA A 100 -13.79 43.24 -21.43
CA ALA A 100 -13.79 44.70 -21.26
C ALA A 100 -14.92 45.26 -20.35
N GLN A 101 -15.83 44.42 -19.85
CA GLN A 101 -16.98 44.84 -19.03
C GLN A 101 -17.07 43.97 -17.76
N LEU A 102 -16.70 44.56 -16.62
CA LEU A 102 -16.65 43.96 -15.28
C LEU A 102 -18.05 43.86 -14.67
N HIS A 103 -18.69 42.69 -14.63
CA HIS A 103 -20.00 42.58 -13.96
C HIS A 103 -19.85 42.46 -12.44
N ASN A 104 -20.61 43.26 -11.67
CA ASN A 104 -20.91 43.22 -10.23
C ASN A 104 -20.10 42.25 -9.37
N ARG A 105 -18.80 42.51 -9.16
CA ARG A 105 -17.98 41.75 -8.20
C ARG A 105 -17.02 42.66 -7.45
N GLU A 106 -16.93 42.43 -6.14
CA GLU A 106 -16.41 43.39 -5.16
C GLU A 106 -14.87 43.37 -5.00
N ILE A 107 -14.17 42.39 -5.59
CA ILE A 107 -12.73 42.15 -5.34
C ILE A 107 -11.99 41.82 -6.66
N LEU A 108 -10.97 42.60 -7.02
CA LEU A 108 -10.32 42.55 -8.34
C LEU A 108 -8.80 42.40 -8.29
N TYR A 109 -8.31 41.45 -9.08
CA TYR A 109 -7.00 41.51 -9.72
C TYR A 109 -7.23 41.74 -11.22
N GLN A 110 -6.53 42.69 -11.82
CA GLN A 110 -6.84 43.13 -13.19
C GLN A 110 -5.58 43.37 -14.01
N TYR A 111 -5.58 42.85 -15.24
CA TYR A 111 -4.59 43.21 -16.26
C TYR A 111 -5.26 44.12 -17.31
N LYS A 112 -4.90 45.40 -17.31
CA LYS A 112 -5.33 46.36 -18.33
C LYS A 112 -4.24 46.46 -19.39
N SER A 113 -4.54 46.11 -20.63
CA SER A 113 -3.54 46.15 -21.71
C SER A 113 -4.07 46.81 -22.98
N HIS A 114 -3.13 47.36 -23.74
CA HIS A 114 -3.32 47.82 -25.11
C HIS A 114 -2.24 47.14 -25.96
N ASN A 115 -2.63 46.35 -26.96
CA ASN A 115 -1.74 45.54 -27.80
C ASN A 115 -0.87 44.53 -27.01
N GLY A 116 -1.44 43.86 -26.01
CA GLY A 116 -0.75 42.81 -25.24
C GLY A 116 0.31 43.30 -24.24
N GLN A 117 0.46 44.61 -24.08
CA GLN A 117 1.31 45.27 -23.07
C GLN A 117 0.46 46.16 -22.18
N GLY A 118 0.69 46.11 -20.87
CA GLY A 118 -0.25 46.68 -19.92
C GLY A 118 0.26 46.86 -18.51
N THR A 119 -0.69 47.16 -17.63
CA THR A 119 -0.49 47.30 -16.20
C THR A 119 -1.27 46.23 -15.45
N VAL A 120 -0.64 45.65 -14.43
CA VAL A 120 -1.31 44.77 -13.46
C VAL A 120 -1.74 45.61 -12.26
N SER A 121 -2.98 45.41 -11.82
CA SER A 121 -3.59 46.07 -10.68
C SER A 121 -4.03 45.03 -9.67
N ILE A 122 -3.62 45.18 -8.40
CA ILE A 122 -4.04 44.33 -7.29
C ILE A 122 -4.66 45.24 -6.22
N VAL A 123 -5.88 44.92 -5.80
CA VAL A 123 -6.62 45.73 -4.83
C VAL A 123 -6.96 44.89 -3.61
N ASN A 124 -6.53 45.34 -2.44
CA ASN A 124 -6.98 44.81 -1.16
C ASN A 124 -7.86 45.86 -0.46
N ARG A 125 -9.13 45.53 -0.27
CA ARG A 125 -10.14 46.42 0.33
C ARG A 125 -9.96 46.49 1.84
N GLU A 126 -10.29 47.64 2.42
CA GLU A 126 -10.28 47.85 3.88
C GLU A 126 -8.92 47.50 4.52
N ALA A 127 -7.85 47.73 3.76
CA ALA A 127 -6.48 47.49 4.16
C ALA A 127 -5.67 48.77 4.02
N THR A 128 -4.66 48.96 4.87
CA THR A 128 -3.78 50.13 4.79
C THR A 128 -2.33 49.74 4.93
N LEU A 129 -1.50 50.16 3.96
CA LEU A 129 -0.05 50.04 4.03
C LEU A 129 0.50 51.12 4.97
N LYS A 130 1.20 50.72 6.04
CA LYS A 130 1.84 51.63 7.00
C LYS A 130 3.36 51.65 6.80
N PRO A 131 4.07 52.74 7.15
CA PRO A 131 5.52 52.85 7.01
C PRO A 131 6.28 51.69 7.65
N TRP A 132 5.89 51.28 8.86
CA TRP A 132 6.55 50.18 9.58
C TRP A 132 6.42 48.80 8.91
N HIS A 133 5.48 48.60 7.96
CA HIS A 133 5.46 47.38 7.14
C HIS A 133 6.71 47.26 6.24
N LEU A 134 7.46 48.35 6.06
CA LEU A 134 8.73 48.39 5.35
C LEU A 134 9.96 48.21 6.26
N ASP A 135 9.79 48.17 7.59
CA ASP A 135 10.86 47.95 8.57
C ASP A 135 11.19 46.46 8.74
N LEU A 136 12.46 46.12 9.05
CA LEU A 136 12.89 44.73 9.23
C LEU A 136 12.03 44.04 10.31
N GLY A 137 11.45 42.87 9.99
CA GLY A 137 10.53 42.17 10.89
C GLY A 137 9.11 42.75 10.96
N GLY A 138 8.79 43.83 10.23
CA GLY A 138 7.45 44.41 10.18
C GLY A 138 6.43 43.48 9.52
N THR A 139 5.72 42.70 10.32
CA THR A 139 4.63 41.83 9.86
C THR A 139 3.49 41.79 10.85
N THR A 140 2.26 41.82 10.35
CA THR A 140 1.04 41.55 11.12
C THR A 140 0.73 40.06 11.25
N LYS A 141 1.50 39.20 10.56
CA LYS A 141 1.22 37.77 10.40
C LYS A 141 1.92 36.88 11.44
N SER A 142 2.72 37.47 12.34
CA SER A 142 3.42 36.70 13.37
C SER A 142 2.42 36.06 14.34
N GLY A 143 2.56 34.76 14.59
CA GLY A 143 1.67 34.01 15.50
C GLY A 143 0.33 33.58 14.90
N VAL A 144 0.00 33.97 13.65
CA VAL A 144 -1.27 33.61 13.01
C VAL A 144 -1.05 32.42 12.07
N GLY A 145 -1.33 31.21 12.55
CA GLY A 145 -1.03 29.95 11.83
C GLY A 145 -1.77 29.75 10.50
N ASN A 146 -2.86 30.49 10.26
CA ASN A 146 -3.58 30.44 8.98
C ASN A 146 -2.97 31.37 7.90
N GLN A 147 -2.13 32.34 8.27
CA GLN A 147 -1.50 33.26 7.32
C GLN A 147 -0.11 32.78 6.93
N ALA A 148 0.25 32.93 5.66
CA ALA A 148 1.58 32.57 5.20
C ALA A 148 2.54 33.78 5.37
N GLY A 149 3.75 33.52 5.90
CA GLY A 149 4.87 34.46 5.97
C GLY A 149 5.12 35.11 7.35
N ALA A 150 6.07 34.56 8.10
CA ALA A 150 6.37 34.96 9.48
C ALA A 150 7.40 36.10 9.65
N HIS A 151 8.16 36.46 8.61
CA HIS A 151 9.36 37.30 8.76
C HIS A 151 9.22 38.77 8.29
N GLY A 152 8.12 39.15 7.64
CA GLY A 152 7.88 40.54 7.19
C GLY A 152 8.76 41.06 6.05
N GLU A 153 9.60 40.23 5.43
CA GLU A 153 10.50 40.65 4.35
C GLU A 153 9.90 40.50 2.94
N GLY A 154 8.92 39.60 2.76
CA GLY A 154 8.45 39.16 1.44
C GLY A 154 7.96 40.29 0.52
N LEU A 155 7.20 41.26 1.05
CA LEU A 155 6.74 42.42 0.26
C LEU A 155 7.91 43.21 -0.32
N LYS A 156 8.96 43.44 0.47
CA LYS A 156 10.12 44.26 0.06
C LYS A 156 10.93 43.55 -1.02
N ILE A 157 11.10 42.24 -0.87
CA ILE A 157 11.78 41.39 -1.86
C ILE A 157 10.96 41.37 -3.15
N ALA A 158 9.63 41.22 -3.08
CA ALA A 158 8.77 41.27 -4.26
C ALA A 158 8.89 42.61 -5.01
N LEU A 159 8.86 43.73 -4.28
CA LEU A 159 9.06 45.06 -4.84
C LEU A 159 10.45 45.21 -5.48
N LEU A 160 11.49 44.70 -4.82
CA LEU A 160 12.86 44.70 -5.32
C LEU A 160 12.96 43.92 -6.63
N VAL A 161 12.48 42.68 -6.66
CA VAL A 161 12.59 41.74 -7.78
C VAL A 161 11.88 42.29 -9.01
N LEU A 162 10.63 42.76 -8.87
CA LEU A 162 9.85 43.32 -9.98
C LEU A 162 10.51 44.55 -10.62
N GLN A 163 11.27 45.33 -9.86
CA GLN A 163 11.95 46.53 -10.34
C GLN A 163 13.40 46.26 -10.80
N SER A 164 13.96 45.10 -10.43
CA SER A 164 15.31 44.64 -10.77
C SER A 164 15.36 43.81 -12.06
N GLY A 165 16.57 43.43 -12.50
CA GLY A 165 16.79 42.57 -13.67
C GLY A 165 16.39 43.19 -15.02
N LEU A 166 16.38 42.42 -16.11
CA LEU A 166 16.18 42.91 -17.48
C LEU A 166 14.80 43.51 -17.79
N ARG A 167 13.83 43.36 -16.88
CA ARG A 167 12.43 43.75 -17.08
C ARG A 167 12.09 45.12 -16.48
N HIS A 168 12.66 45.50 -15.32
CA HIS A 168 12.52 46.84 -14.71
C HIS A 168 11.09 47.41 -14.71
N TYR A 169 10.12 46.70 -14.13
CA TYR A 169 8.74 47.19 -14.06
C TYR A 169 8.62 48.40 -13.13
N ALA A 170 7.71 49.33 -13.41
CA ALA A 170 7.36 50.38 -12.45
C ALA A 170 6.39 49.80 -11.42
N VAL A 171 6.62 50.03 -10.13
CA VAL A 171 5.69 49.65 -9.07
C VAL A 171 5.26 50.87 -8.27
N ARG A 172 3.94 51.06 -8.13
CA ARG A 172 3.33 52.13 -7.33
C ARG A 172 2.23 51.55 -6.46
N CYS A 173 1.99 52.16 -5.31
CA CYS A 173 0.87 51.80 -4.44
C CYS A 173 0.11 53.06 -4.02
N VAL A 174 -1.21 53.00 -3.95
CA VAL A 174 -2.03 54.02 -3.31
C VAL A 174 -2.63 53.41 -2.05
N SER A 175 -2.40 54.02 -0.89
CA SER A 175 -2.96 53.55 0.37
C SER A 175 -2.89 54.59 1.48
N GLY A 176 -3.91 54.63 2.34
CA GLY A 176 -3.97 55.52 3.52
C GLY A 176 -3.95 57.01 3.19
N GLY A 177 -4.36 57.40 1.98
CA GLY A 177 -4.27 58.77 1.47
C GLY A 177 -2.88 59.16 0.94
N PHE A 178 -2.01 58.18 0.70
CA PHE A 178 -0.66 58.39 0.17
C PHE A 178 -0.46 57.71 -1.18
N ASN A 179 0.32 58.37 -2.04
CA ASN A 179 0.93 57.76 -3.21
C ASN A 179 2.33 57.29 -2.84
N TRP A 180 2.54 55.98 -2.90
CA TRP A 180 3.78 55.28 -2.65
C TRP A 180 4.42 54.96 -3.99
N ARG A 181 5.58 55.54 -4.24
CA ARG A 181 6.40 55.23 -5.40
C ARG A 181 7.65 54.50 -4.97
N PHE A 182 7.86 53.30 -5.50
CA PHE A 182 9.08 52.55 -5.28
C PHE A 182 10.09 52.85 -6.40
N ASP A 183 11.37 52.96 -6.05
CA ASP A 183 12.46 53.22 -6.98
C ASP A 183 13.80 52.73 -6.41
N PHE A 184 14.90 52.89 -7.14
CA PHE A 184 16.25 52.71 -6.60
C PHE A 184 16.92 54.07 -6.34
N ASN A 185 17.80 54.15 -5.35
CA ASN A 185 18.69 55.31 -5.20
C ASN A 185 19.95 55.19 -6.08
N THR A 186 20.81 56.20 -6.06
CA THR A 186 22.08 56.21 -6.82
C THR A 186 23.06 55.12 -6.40
N ARG A 187 22.88 54.51 -5.22
CA ARG A 187 23.68 53.39 -4.71
C ARG A 187 23.03 52.02 -4.95
N GLY A 188 21.94 51.94 -5.72
CA GLY A 188 21.26 50.68 -6.01
C GLY A 188 20.46 50.08 -4.85
N LYS A 189 20.15 50.86 -3.80
CA LYS A 189 19.22 50.44 -2.72
C LYS A 189 17.79 50.78 -3.07
N LEU A 190 16.84 49.93 -2.66
CA LEU A 190 15.42 50.18 -2.85
C LEU A 190 14.95 51.34 -1.95
N VAL A 191 14.16 52.25 -2.50
CA VAL A 191 13.57 53.38 -1.79
C VAL A 191 12.07 53.45 -2.02
N ALA A 192 11.32 53.89 -1.00
CA ALA A 192 9.91 54.20 -1.09
C ALA A 192 9.70 55.69 -0.86
N HIS A 193 9.13 56.38 -1.85
CA HIS A 193 8.75 57.77 -1.76
C HIS A 193 7.25 57.86 -1.47
N LEU A 194 6.91 58.36 -0.29
CA LEU A 194 5.54 58.55 0.17
C LEU A 194 5.20 60.01 -0.06
N ARG A 195 4.10 60.27 -0.76
CA ARG A 195 3.56 61.62 -0.94
C ARG A 195 2.09 61.64 -0.54
N ARG A 196 1.75 62.51 0.41
CA ARG A 196 0.36 62.71 0.82
C ARG A 196 -0.45 63.24 -0.36
N MET A 197 -1.59 62.62 -0.61
CA MET A 197 -2.52 63.10 -1.63
C MET A 197 -3.22 64.35 -1.12
N THR A 198 -3.35 65.36 -1.97
CA THR A 198 -4.15 66.54 -1.64
C THR A 198 -5.63 66.16 -1.60
N ARG A 199 -6.45 66.93 -0.87
CA ARG A 199 -7.90 66.67 -0.83
C ARG A 199 -8.50 66.65 -2.24
N THR A 200 -8.09 67.59 -3.10
CA THR A 200 -8.46 67.62 -4.52
C THR A 200 -8.04 66.38 -5.31
N GLN A 201 -6.95 65.69 -4.96
CA GLN A 201 -6.55 64.45 -5.63
C GLN A 201 -7.40 63.26 -5.15
N VAL A 202 -7.72 63.21 -3.86
CA VAL A 202 -8.63 62.20 -3.30
C VAL A 202 -10.03 62.38 -3.89
N ASP A 203 -10.53 63.61 -3.88
CA ASP A 203 -11.84 63.95 -4.43
C ASP A 203 -11.88 63.72 -5.95
N ARG A 204 -10.80 63.99 -6.70
CA ARG A 204 -10.73 63.65 -8.13
C ARG A 204 -10.83 62.15 -8.38
N VAL A 205 -10.13 61.31 -7.62
CA VAL A 205 -10.25 59.85 -7.77
C VAL A 205 -11.68 59.39 -7.44
N GLN A 206 -12.34 60.03 -6.47
CA GLN A 206 -13.76 59.78 -6.16
C GLN A 206 -14.71 60.31 -7.24
N ILE A 207 -14.44 61.46 -7.85
CA ILE A 207 -15.25 62.05 -8.92
C ILE A 207 -15.09 61.26 -10.22
N ASP A 208 -13.85 60.93 -10.61
CA ASP A 208 -13.55 60.07 -11.76
C ASP A 208 -14.29 58.72 -11.60
N HIS A 209 -14.35 58.20 -10.36
CA HIS A 209 -15.16 57.03 -10.05
C HIS A 209 -16.67 57.26 -10.26
N ILE A 210 -17.23 58.36 -9.76
CA ILE A 210 -18.65 58.70 -9.96
C ILE A 210 -18.96 58.80 -11.46
N LEU A 211 -18.07 59.42 -12.23
CA LEU A 211 -18.21 59.59 -13.68
C LEU A 211 -18.07 58.27 -14.44
N ASP A 212 -17.12 57.40 -14.08
CA ASP A 212 -16.99 56.07 -14.70
C ASP A 212 -18.14 55.13 -14.31
N LYS A 213 -18.66 55.24 -13.08
CA LYS A 213 -19.88 54.56 -12.62
C LYS A 213 -21.12 55.01 -13.39
N SER A 214 -21.18 56.28 -13.80
CA SER A 214 -22.27 56.78 -14.65
C SER A 214 -22.16 56.36 -16.12
N ARG A 215 -20.97 55.95 -16.57
CA ARG A 215 -20.70 55.48 -17.95
C ARG A 215 -20.77 53.97 -18.12
N THR A 216 -20.66 53.22 -17.03
CA THR A 216 -20.66 51.76 -17.03
C THR A 216 -21.79 51.26 -16.14
N LEU A 217 -22.65 50.35 -16.62
CA LEU A 217 -23.76 49.75 -15.85
C LEU A 217 -23.28 48.80 -14.72
N LEU A 218 -22.08 49.05 -14.18
CA LEU A 218 -21.33 48.11 -13.37
C LEU A 218 -21.13 48.71 -11.97
N GLU A 219 -21.63 48.01 -10.93
CA GLU A 219 -21.44 48.39 -9.53
C GLU A 219 -20.07 47.93 -9.00
N VAL A 220 -19.00 48.20 -9.75
CA VAL A 220 -17.65 47.99 -9.21
C VAL A 220 -17.21 49.28 -8.54
N SER A 221 -17.19 49.29 -7.21
CA SER A 221 -16.60 50.41 -6.45
C SER A 221 -15.12 50.55 -6.85
N GLU A 222 -14.65 51.73 -7.27
CA GLU A 222 -13.20 51.94 -7.45
C GLU A 222 -12.50 51.86 -6.09
N PRO A 223 -11.22 51.45 -6.03
CA PRO A 223 -10.48 51.38 -4.79
C PRO A 223 -10.40 52.76 -4.13
N SER A 224 -10.77 52.83 -2.85
CA SER A 224 -10.68 54.05 -2.07
C SER A 224 -9.22 54.36 -1.72
N PRO A 225 -8.66 55.51 -2.11
CA PRO A 225 -7.28 55.88 -1.76
C PRO A 225 -7.02 55.95 -0.25
N LEU A 226 -8.08 56.12 0.55
CA LEU A 226 -8.02 56.25 2.00
C LEU A 226 -8.12 54.91 2.72
N LYS A 227 -8.95 53.98 2.22
CA LYS A 227 -9.32 52.74 2.93
C LYS A 227 -8.67 51.48 2.35
N ASP A 228 -8.18 51.55 1.12
CA ASP A 228 -7.71 50.38 0.39
C ASP A 228 -6.19 50.41 0.13
N VAL A 229 -5.63 49.26 -0.19
CA VAL A 229 -4.28 49.12 -0.77
C VAL A 229 -4.45 48.82 -2.25
N HIS A 230 -4.00 49.74 -3.10
CA HIS A 230 -4.06 49.60 -4.55
C HIS A 230 -2.67 49.57 -5.16
N LEU A 231 -2.21 48.39 -5.57
CA LEU A 231 -0.89 48.18 -6.16
C LEU A 231 -0.96 48.16 -7.70
N HIS A 232 -0.07 48.91 -8.34
CA HIS A 232 0.07 48.99 -9.79
C HIS A 232 1.46 48.57 -10.24
N ILE A 233 1.54 47.68 -11.23
CA ILE A 233 2.77 47.15 -11.79
C ILE A 233 2.79 47.38 -13.30
N GLY A 234 3.92 47.84 -13.86
CA GLY A 234 4.13 47.99 -15.31
C GLY A 234 3.67 49.34 -15.89
N GLY A 235 3.48 50.37 -15.07
CA GLY A 235 3.16 51.70 -15.58
C GLY A 235 4.32 52.34 -16.36
N LYS A 236 4.00 53.17 -17.37
CA LYS A 236 5.01 53.99 -18.06
C LYS A 236 5.59 55.02 -17.08
N ALA A 237 6.90 54.94 -16.83
CA ALA A 237 7.61 55.84 -15.92
C ALA A 237 9.11 55.82 -16.20
N LYS A 238 9.82 56.87 -15.79
CA LYS A 238 11.29 56.87 -15.64
C LYS A 238 11.65 56.61 -14.18
N GLY A 239 12.59 55.72 -13.92
CA GLY A 239 13.11 55.43 -12.58
C GLY A 239 14.54 54.90 -12.65
N ARG A 240 15.22 54.76 -11.51
CA ARG A 240 16.58 54.23 -11.45
C ARG A 240 16.56 52.71 -11.40
N ASP A 241 17.50 52.05 -12.06
CA ASP A 241 17.70 50.61 -11.94
C ASP A 241 18.55 50.25 -10.70
N HIS A 242 18.86 48.96 -10.55
CA HIS A 242 19.66 48.45 -9.45
C HIS A 242 21.13 48.91 -9.46
N TRP A 243 21.59 49.55 -10.54
CA TRP A 243 22.90 50.23 -10.61
C TRP A 243 22.78 51.73 -10.33
N GLY A 244 21.58 52.23 -10.01
CA GLY A 244 21.30 53.64 -9.81
C GLY A 244 21.16 54.44 -11.10
N ILE A 245 21.14 53.78 -12.27
CA ILE A 245 21.08 54.40 -13.60
C ILE A 245 19.61 54.67 -13.97
N LEU A 246 19.32 55.89 -14.43
CA LEU A 246 17.98 56.24 -14.87
C LEU A 246 17.60 55.49 -16.16
N ARG A 247 16.49 54.74 -16.13
CA ARG A 247 15.95 53.97 -17.25
C ARG A 247 14.44 54.15 -17.39
N GLU A 248 13.95 53.92 -18.61
CA GLU A 248 12.53 53.74 -18.89
C GLU A 248 12.04 52.42 -18.28
N ARG A 249 10.90 52.47 -17.60
CA ARG A 249 10.23 51.30 -17.03
C ARG A 249 9.39 50.61 -18.10
N LYS A 250 9.39 49.27 -18.10
CA LYS A 250 8.66 48.49 -19.10
C LYS A 250 7.22 48.20 -18.66
N PRO A 251 6.28 48.10 -19.60
CA PRO A 251 4.97 47.53 -19.34
C PRO A 251 5.04 46.02 -19.12
N VAL A 252 4.05 45.46 -18.42
CA VAL A 252 3.91 44.01 -18.26
C VAL A 252 3.36 43.44 -19.57
N ARG A 253 3.95 42.36 -20.09
CA ARG A 253 3.39 41.64 -21.24
C ARG A 253 2.35 40.63 -20.75
N LEU A 254 1.33 40.37 -21.56
CA LEU A 254 0.28 39.40 -21.22
C LEU A 254 0.87 37.99 -20.95
N GLU A 255 1.87 37.58 -21.74
CA GLU A 255 2.58 36.30 -21.54
C GLU A 255 3.30 36.25 -20.18
N ASP A 256 3.96 37.35 -19.78
CA ASP A 256 4.64 37.41 -18.49
C ASP A 256 3.61 37.36 -17.36
N PHE A 257 2.49 38.08 -17.49
CA PHE A 257 1.40 38.05 -16.52
C PHE A 257 0.77 36.66 -16.37
N ASN A 258 0.50 35.98 -17.48
CA ASN A 258 -0.04 34.61 -17.46
C ASN A 258 0.91 33.65 -16.72
N LYS A 259 2.23 33.76 -16.95
CA LYS A 259 3.24 33.00 -16.20
C LYS A 259 3.24 33.35 -14.71
N TRP A 260 2.99 34.61 -14.34
CA TRP A 260 2.88 34.98 -12.94
C TRP A 260 1.66 34.35 -12.26
N CYS A 261 0.54 34.25 -12.97
CA CYS A 261 -0.67 33.58 -12.46
C CYS A 261 -0.46 32.08 -12.20
N GLU A 262 0.50 31.42 -12.86
CA GLU A 262 0.85 30.02 -12.59
C GLU A 262 1.32 29.80 -11.14
N ALA A 263 1.80 30.87 -10.47
CA ALA A 263 2.26 30.83 -9.08
C ALA A 263 1.15 30.54 -8.05
N ALA A 264 -0.13 30.59 -8.44
CA ALA A 264 -1.25 30.33 -7.54
C ALA A 264 -2.33 29.49 -8.23
N LEU A 265 -2.62 28.33 -7.66
CA LEU A 265 -3.62 27.37 -8.16
C LEU A 265 -5.00 28.00 -8.32
N PHE A 266 -5.41 28.86 -7.38
CA PHE A 266 -6.71 29.55 -7.45
C PHE A 266 -6.79 30.65 -8.51
N LEU A 267 -5.66 31.06 -9.11
CA LEU A 267 -5.65 31.95 -10.29
C LEU A 267 -5.70 31.17 -11.60
N GLN A 268 -5.62 29.84 -11.55
CA GLN A 268 -5.62 28.99 -12.72
C GLN A 268 -7.02 28.47 -13.05
N ASP A 269 -7.33 28.43 -14.34
CA ASP A 269 -8.57 27.85 -14.84
C ASP A 269 -8.46 26.32 -14.74
N THR A 270 -8.99 25.77 -13.64
CA THR A 270 -8.99 24.33 -13.40
C THR A 270 -10.42 23.80 -13.52
N PRO A 271 -10.67 22.83 -14.42
CA PRO A 271 -11.98 22.18 -14.51
C PRO A 271 -12.33 21.50 -13.18
N ASP A 272 -13.62 21.46 -12.82
CA ASP A 272 -14.10 20.89 -11.55
C ASP A 272 -13.67 19.43 -11.31
N HIS A 273 -13.38 18.68 -12.39
CA HIS A 273 -12.94 17.28 -12.31
C HIS A 273 -11.41 17.11 -12.19
N GLY A 274 -10.62 18.19 -12.34
CA GLY A 274 -9.16 18.15 -12.32
C GLY A 274 -8.53 18.10 -10.93
N ILE A 275 -9.31 18.35 -9.87
CA ILE A 275 -8.85 18.43 -8.47
C ILE A 275 -9.80 17.67 -7.55
N VAL A 276 -9.27 16.76 -6.74
CA VAL A 276 -10.01 16.08 -5.67
C VAL A 276 -9.70 16.78 -4.35
N ARG A 277 -10.64 17.59 -3.85
CA ARG A 277 -10.46 18.36 -2.62
C ARG A 277 -10.64 17.51 -1.37
N THR A 278 -9.74 17.60 -0.40
CA THR A 278 -9.83 16.88 0.88
C THR A 278 -9.46 17.76 2.07
N SER A 279 -9.77 17.31 3.29
CA SER A 279 -9.43 18.04 4.53
C SER A 279 -7.93 18.08 4.81
N GLN A 280 -7.15 17.17 4.22
CA GLN A 280 -5.69 17.12 4.38
C GLN A 280 -4.96 17.87 3.27
N GLY A 281 -5.67 18.31 2.23
CA GLY A 281 -5.13 18.89 1.01
C GLY A 281 -5.79 18.30 -0.23
N ASP A 282 -5.37 18.73 -1.41
CA ASP A 282 -6.02 18.34 -2.66
C ASP A 282 -5.07 17.50 -3.53
N LEU A 283 -5.65 16.49 -4.19
CA LEU A 283 -4.97 15.76 -5.26
C LEU A 283 -5.30 16.39 -6.60
N ILE A 284 -4.27 16.75 -7.36
CA ILE A 284 -4.39 17.41 -8.66
C ILE A 284 -4.04 16.40 -9.76
N ILE A 285 -5.02 16.09 -10.60
CA ILE A 285 -4.91 15.11 -11.68
C ILE A 285 -4.79 15.81 -13.04
N HIS A 286 -5.11 17.11 -13.08
CA HIS A 286 -5.10 17.89 -14.30
C HIS A 286 -3.72 17.83 -15.00
N PRO A 287 -3.62 17.44 -16.28
CA PRO A 287 -2.33 17.19 -16.95
C PRO A 287 -1.36 18.37 -16.99
N ARG A 288 -1.85 19.61 -16.93
CA ARG A 288 -0.99 20.80 -16.88
C ARG A 288 -0.41 21.10 -15.50
N LEU A 289 -1.00 20.50 -14.46
CA LEU A 289 -0.70 20.77 -13.06
C LEU A 289 -0.24 19.51 -12.32
N CYS A 290 -0.12 18.38 -13.02
CA CYS A 290 0.63 17.26 -12.50
C CYS A 290 2.08 17.71 -12.24
N ASP A 291 2.72 17.08 -11.27
CA ASP A 291 4.11 17.34 -10.90
C ASP A 291 4.41 18.73 -10.31
N HIS A 292 3.36 19.41 -9.83
CA HIS A 292 3.44 20.66 -9.09
C HIS A 292 3.06 20.44 -7.63
N LEU A 293 3.81 21.10 -6.74
CA LEU A 293 3.51 21.14 -5.31
C LEU A 293 3.03 22.54 -4.93
N TYR A 294 1.87 22.58 -4.29
CA TYR A 294 1.26 23.80 -3.75
C TYR A 294 1.10 23.68 -2.24
N LEU A 295 1.13 24.81 -1.56
CA LEU A 295 0.73 24.94 -0.16
C LEU A 295 -0.32 26.03 -0.07
N LYS A 296 -1.52 25.69 0.41
CA LYS A 296 -2.67 26.59 0.48
C LYS A 296 -2.94 27.26 -0.87
N GLY A 297 -2.79 26.53 -1.96
CA GLY A 297 -3.00 27.02 -3.33
C GLY A 297 -1.89 27.90 -3.88
N LEU A 298 -0.77 28.11 -3.18
CA LEU A 298 0.41 28.84 -3.68
C LEU A 298 1.48 27.86 -4.12
N LEU A 299 2.08 28.09 -5.29
CA LEU A 299 3.10 27.21 -5.86
C LEU A 299 4.37 27.25 -5.02
N LEU A 300 4.77 26.08 -4.53
CA LEU A 300 6.07 25.86 -3.91
C LEU A 300 7.10 25.62 -5.00
N GLN A 301 6.88 24.58 -5.81
CA GLN A 301 7.77 24.20 -6.90
C GLN A 301 7.03 23.45 -8.01
N SER A 302 7.48 23.66 -9.24
CA SER A 302 7.06 22.93 -10.44
C SER A 302 8.21 22.06 -10.93
N SER A 303 7.91 20.86 -11.42
CA SER A 303 8.92 20.04 -12.08
C SER A 303 9.34 20.70 -13.41
N SER A 304 10.63 20.69 -13.70
CA SER A 304 11.23 21.22 -14.93
C SER A 304 12.15 20.18 -15.56
N ASN A 305 12.65 20.45 -16.77
CA ASN A 305 13.55 19.53 -17.49
C ASN A 305 14.82 19.27 -16.65
N GLY A 306 14.86 18.10 -15.99
CA GLY A 306 15.99 17.67 -15.15
C GLY A 306 15.86 17.95 -13.65
N ALA A 307 14.77 18.56 -13.17
CA ALA A 307 14.55 18.82 -11.75
C ALA A 307 13.09 18.56 -11.34
N SER A 308 12.89 17.73 -10.33
CA SER A 308 11.55 17.47 -9.77
C SER A 308 11.10 18.59 -8.83
N ALA A 309 9.79 18.77 -8.70
CA ALA A 309 9.19 19.57 -7.64
C ALA A 309 9.36 18.94 -6.24
N SER A 310 9.46 17.61 -6.16
CA SER A 310 9.70 16.94 -4.89
C SER A 310 11.10 17.26 -4.36
N ILE A 311 11.20 17.52 -3.05
CA ILE A 311 12.49 17.70 -2.36
C ILE A 311 13.42 16.49 -2.49
N THR A 312 12.86 15.33 -2.85
CA THR A 312 13.59 14.07 -3.04
C THR A 312 14.30 13.98 -4.39
N GLY A 313 13.99 14.90 -5.31
CA GLY A 313 14.46 14.88 -6.70
C GLY A 313 13.75 13.84 -7.59
N ARG A 314 12.86 13.01 -7.03
CA ARG A 314 12.12 11.97 -7.77
C ARG A 314 10.90 12.56 -8.47
N PRO A 315 10.51 12.06 -9.66
CA PRO A 315 9.33 12.57 -10.34
C PRO A 315 8.08 12.32 -9.50
N LEU A 316 7.17 13.28 -9.57
CA LEU A 316 5.80 13.09 -9.11
C LEU A 316 4.98 12.46 -10.25
N LYS A 317 3.87 11.81 -9.92
CA LYS A 317 2.86 11.37 -10.91
C LYS A 317 1.68 12.33 -10.95
N PHE A 318 1.36 12.90 -9.79
CA PHE A 318 0.24 13.82 -9.59
C PHE A 318 0.73 15.14 -9.00
N GLY A 319 -0.10 16.17 -9.07
CA GLY A 319 0.12 17.41 -8.34
C GLY A 319 -0.54 17.35 -6.96
N TYR A 320 -0.02 18.11 -6.01
CA TYR A 320 -0.54 18.13 -4.64
C TYR A 320 -0.67 19.54 -4.13
N ASN A 321 -1.80 19.84 -3.48
CA ASN A 321 -1.99 21.08 -2.72
C ASN A 321 -2.12 20.77 -1.24
N PHE A 322 -1.10 21.09 -0.45
CA PHE A 322 -1.11 20.84 0.98
C PHE A 322 -1.99 21.86 1.70
N SER A 323 -2.83 21.39 2.62
CA SER A 323 -3.62 22.25 3.51
C SER A 323 -2.76 22.93 4.57
N ASN A 324 -1.71 22.24 5.02
CA ASN A 324 -0.81 22.64 6.08
C ASN A 324 0.62 22.24 5.72
N GLY A 325 1.59 22.94 6.29
CA GLY A 325 3.01 22.63 6.13
C GLY A 325 3.88 23.81 6.53
N VAL A 326 5.09 23.51 6.99
CA VAL A 326 6.10 24.55 7.24
C VAL A 326 7.06 24.55 6.05
N THR A 327 7.22 25.72 5.45
CA THR A 327 8.13 25.90 4.33
C THR A 327 9.51 26.35 4.79
N ASN A 328 10.53 26.05 3.99
CA ASN A 328 11.85 26.66 4.17
C ASN A 328 11.79 28.20 3.97
N ARG A 329 12.90 28.91 4.29
CA ARG A 329 12.97 30.39 4.21
C ARG A 329 12.56 30.94 2.84
N GLU A 330 12.89 30.22 1.76
CA GLU A 330 12.64 30.61 0.37
C GLU A 330 11.27 30.14 -0.17
N ARG A 331 10.53 29.35 0.62
CA ARG A 331 9.22 28.77 0.27
C ARG A 331 9.22 27.99 -1.03
N GLN A 332 10.29 27.23 -1.24
CA GLN A 332 10.45 26.34 -2.41
C GLN A 332 9.98 24.91 -2.10
N SER A 333 10.06 24.50 -0.84
CA SER A 333 9.68 23.16 -0.41
C SER A 333 9.15 23.15 1.01
N VAL A 334 8.49 22.06 1.36
CA VAL A 334 8.23 21.69 2.76
C VAL A 334 9.55 21.36 3.47
N ASN A 335 9.58 21.45 4.79
CA ASN A 335 10.82 21.38 5.58
C ASN A 335 11.60 20.05 5.44
N SER A 336 10.96 18.95 5.03
CA SER A 336 11.66 17.68 4.84
C SER A 336 10.95 16.73 3.86
N ALA A 337 11.71 15.82 3.25
CA ALA A 337 11.17 14.72 2.43
C ALA A 337 10.17 13.84 3.19
N LYS A 338 10.38 13.66 4.50
CA LYS A 338 9.48 12.87 5.35
C LYS A 338 8.13 13.56 5.52
N GLU A 339 8.14 14.87 5.75
CA GLU A 339 6.91 15.66 5.86
C GLU A 339 6.14 15.66 4.54
N GLU A 340 6.84 15.83 3.40
CA GLU A 340 6.25 15.75 2.07
C GLU A 340 5.52 14.41 1.84
N GLY A 341 6.23 13.28 2.06
CA GLY A 341 5.65 11.95 1.85
C GLY A 341 4.48 11.66 2.78
N VAL A 342 4.54 12.09 4.05
CA VAL A 342 3.42 11.96 5.01
C VAL A 342 2.21 12.77 4.55
N ALA A 343 2.42 14.02 4.11
CA ALA A 343 1.33 14.87 3.63
C ALA A 343 0.67 14.28 2.38
N ILE A 344 1.46 13.81 1.41
CA ILE A 344 0.97 13.14 0.20
C ILE A 344 0.13 11.89 0.55
N LEU A 345 0.64 11.01 1.43
CA LEU A 345 -0.07 9.79 1.81
C LEU A 345 -1.35 10.08 2.61
N ASN A 346 -1.38 11.16 3.40
CA ASN A 346 -2.59 11.62 4.08
C ASN A 346 -3.65 12.15 3.10
N ILE A 347 -3.24 12.86 2.04
CA ILE A 347 -4.13 13.26 0.96
C ILE A 347 -4.71 12.01 0.29
N TRP A 348 -3.86 11.04 -0.07
CA TRP A 348 -4.31 9.79 -0.70
C TRP A 348 -5.31 9.00 0.14
N ASP A 349 -5.11 8.90 1.45
CA ASP A 349 -6.07 8.25 2.36
C ASP A 349 -7.46 8.90 2.28
N GLN A 350 -7.53 10.24 2.27
CA GLN A 350 -8.78 10.97 2.14
C GLN A 350 -9.37 10.94 0.72
N VAL A 351 -8.52 10.94 -0.31
CA VAL A 351 -8.94 10.79 -1.70
C VAL A 351 -9.65 9.45 -1.86
N LEU A 352 -9.05 8.36 -1.38
CA LEU A 352 -9.68 7.05 -1.46
C LEU A 352 -10.99 7.00 -0.68
N MET A 353 -11.08 7.64 0.50
CA MET A 353 -12.35 7.75 1.22
C MET A 353 -13.47 8.35 0.36
N LYS A 354 -13.17 9.39 -0.42
CA LYS A 354 -14.14 10.06 -1.30
C LYS A 354 -14.36 9.37 -2.65
N LYS A 355 -13.29 8.82 -3.25
CA LYS A 355 -13.27 8.22 -4.58
C LYS A 355 -12.51 6.88 -4.55
N PRO A 356 -13.19 5.77 -4.20
CA PRO A 356 -12.55 4.46 -4.07
C PRO A 356 -11.81 3.95 -5.30
N ASP A 357 -12.31 4.27 -6.49
CA ASP A 357 -11.80 3.75 -7.77
C ASP A 357 -10.37 4.24 -8.08
N TYR A 358 -9.92 5.30 -7.42
CA TYR A 358 -8.58 5.86 -7.55
C TYR A 358 -7.48 4.94 -6.97
N VAL A 359 -7.86 3.84 -6.32
CA VAL A 359 -6.92 2.81 -5.86
C VAL A 359 -6.08 2.24 -7.01
N ILE A 360 -6.62 2.21 -8.24
CA ILE A 360 -5.92 1.75 -9.45
C ILE A 360 -4.64 2.56 -9.67
N HIS A 361 -4.68 3.89 -9.49
CA HIS A 361 -3.51 4.74 -9.70
C HIS A 361 -2.42 4.51 -8.65
N LEU A 362 -2.78 4.28 -7.38
CA LEU A 362 -1.82 3.91 -6.35
C LEU A 362 -1.22 2.53 -6.62
N HIS A 363 -2.03 1.58 -7.07
CA HIS A 363 -1.60 0.24 -7.46
C HIS A 363 -0.59 0.31 -8.61
N GLU A 364 -0.88 1.07 -9.67
CA GLU A 364 0.03 1.30 -10.80
C GLU A 364 1.37 1.89 -10.34
N MET A 365 1.35 2.91 -9.48
CA MET A 365 2.59 3.51 -8.95
C MET A 365 3.40 2.56 -8.07
N LEU A 366 2.75 1.63 -7.35
CA LEU A 366 3.41 0.65 -6.49
C LEU A 366 3.94 -0.58 -7.25
N ILE A 367 3.33 -0.94 -8.38
CA ILE A 367 3.77 -2.05 -9.24
C ILE A 367 4.80 -1.62 -10.28
N SER A 368 4.78 -0.36 -10.72
CA SER A 368 5.70 0.12 -11.75
C SER A 368 7.16 0.00 -11.30
N SER A 369 7.91 -0.90 -11.95
CA SER A 369 9.35 -1.09 -11.73
C SER A 369 10.20 -0.03 -12.44
N ASP A 370 9.61 0.73 -13.38
CA ASP A 370 10.35 1.61 -14.27
C ASP A 370 10.75 2.94 -13.60
N ARG A 371 9.98 3.39 -12.61
CA ARG A 371 10.19 4.68 -11.93
C ARG A 371 9.76 4.64 -10.47
N GLU A 372 10.63 5.09 -9.59
CA GLU A 372 10.28 5.35 -8.20
C GLU A 372 9.67 6.75 -8.06
N TYR A 373 8.35 6.82 -7.91
CA TYR A 373 7.63 8.08 -7.72
C TYR A 373 7.82 8.63 -6.31
N ALA A 374 7.94 9.96 -6.21
CA ALA A 374 7.93 10.66 -4.92
C ALA A 374 6.61 10.44 -4.16
N ASP A 375 5.51 10.24 -4.90
CA ASP A 375 4.15 10.00 -4.39
C ASP A 375 4.08 8.81 -3.42
N MET A 376 4.91 7.80 -3.64
CA MET A 376 4.95 6.56 -2.86
C MET A 376 6.12 6.52 -1.88
N LEU A 377 6.92 7.59 -1.78
CA LEU A 377 8.03 7.64 -0.85
C LEU A 377 7.52 7.65 0.58
N GLY A 378 8.02 6.72 1.40
CA GLY A 378 7.57 6.57 2.78
C GLY A 378 6.27 5.77 2.94
N ALA A 379 5.74 5.16 1.87
CA ALA A 379 4.52 4.34 1.93
C ALA A 379 4.59 3.27 3.02
N LYS A 380 5.72 2.56 3.14
CA LYS A 380 5.94 1.55 4.19
C LYS A 380 5.74 2.11 5.60
N GLN A 381 6.26 3.31 5.87
CA GLN A 381 6.25 3.90 7.21
C GLN A 381 4.92 4.59 7.52
N SER A 382 4.38 5.34 6.56
CA SER A 382 3.35 6.34 6.83
C SER A 382 1.97 6.00 6.25
N MET A 383 1.86 5.00 5.37
CA MET A 383 0.55 4.59 4.85
C MET A 383 -0.32 4.05 5.98
N LYS A 384 -1.60 4.44 5.96
CA LYS A 384 -2.62 4.04 6.93
C LYS A 384 -3.28 2.72 6.54
N ILE A 385 -3.82 2.03 7.53
CA ILE A 385 -4.48 0.72 7.37
C ILE A 385 -5.64 0.76 6.37
N HIS A 386 -6.39 1.87 6.32
CA HIS A 386 -7.53 2.02 5.43
C HIS A 386 -7.10 2.00 3.94
N THR A 387 -6.11 2.81 3.56
CA THR A 387 -5.48 2.77 2.23
C THR A 387 -4.91 1.40 1.91
N ALA A 388 -4.15 0.80 2.84
CA ALA A 388 -3.56 -0.52 2.65
C ALA A 388 -4.63 -1.63 2.47
N SER A 389 -5.74 -1.55 3.18
CA SER A 389 -6.86 -2.50 3.06
C SER A 389 -7.56 -2.40 1.70
N ARG A 390 -7.64 -1.19 1.13
CA ARG A 390 -8.18 -1.00 -0.23
C ARG A 390 -7.24 -1.52 -1.29
N LEU A 391 -5.95 -1.24 -1.15
CA LEU A 391 -4.91 -1.81 -2.01
C LEU A 391 -4.92 -3.33 -1.96
N ARG A 392 -5.04 -3.93 -0.77
CA ARG A 392 -5.24 -5.38 -0.61
C ARG A 392 -6.47 -5.86 -1.38
N ARG A 393 -7.63 -5.25 -1.19
CA ARG A 393 -8.87 -5.67 -1.87
C ARG A 393 -8.72 -5.60 -3.40
N HIS A 394 -8.04 -4.58 -3.90
CA HIS A 394 -7.77 -4.43 -5.33
C HIS A 394 -6.74 -5.45 -5.83
N LEU A 395 -5.66 -5.70 -5.08
CA LEU A 395 -4.63 -6.68 -5.43
C LEU A 395 -5.20 -8.10 -5.48
N PHE A 396 -5.96 -8.49 -4.46
CA PHE A 396 -6.53 -9.83 -4.32
C PHE A 396 -7.94 -9.97 -4.93
N SER A 397 -8.33 -9.06 -5.84
CA SER A 397 -9.61 -9.19 -6.55
C SER A 397 -9.62 -10.40 -7.50
N ASP A 398 -8.44 -10.79 -7.99
CA ASP A 398 -8.25 -11.97 -8.82
C ASP A 398 -7.90 -13.20 -7.95
N SER A 399 -8.87 -14.08 -7.74
CA SER A 399 -8.69 -15.28 -6.92
C SER A 399 -7.81 -16.35 -7.58
N THR A 400 -7.51 -16.23 -8.87
CA THR A 400 -6.66 -17.18 -9.60
C THR A 400 -5.17 -16.95 -9.34
N LYS A 401 -4.80 -15.78 -8.81
CA LYS A 401 -3.42 -15.38 -8.56
C LYS A 401 -3.02 -15.54 -7.10
N TRP A 402 -1.74 -15.86 -6.89
CA TRP A 402 -1.06 -15.80 -5.62
C TRP A 402 0.05 -14.76 -5.70
N TYR A 403 -0.09 -13.71 -4.90
CA TYR A 403 0.90 -12.64 -4.86
C TYR A 403 1.98 -12.98 -3.83
N TYR A 404 3.24 -12.80 -4.18
CA TYR A 404 4.38 -13.07 -3.30
C TYR A 404 5.44 -11.96 -3.37
N SER A 405 6.31 -11.90 -2.36
CA SER A 405 7.39 -10.92 -2.31
C SER A 405 8.67 -11.40 -3.02
N PRO A 406 9.49 -10.49 -3.58
CA PRO A 406 10.83 -10.82 -4.09
C PRO A 406 11.71 -11.52 -3.05
N THR A 407 11.54 -11.21 -1.76
CA THR A 407 12.25 -11.89 -0.67
C THR A 407 11.85 -13.36 -0.52
N GLU A 408 10.59 -13.68 -0.78
CA GLU A 408 10.06 -15.04 -0.76
C GLU A 408 10.57 -15.85 -1.96
N ASN A 409 10.68 -15.21 -3.13
CA ASN A 409 11.26 -15.80 -4.35
C ASN A 409 12.80 -15.79 -4.37
N SER A 410 13.44 -15.57 -3.23
CA SER A 410 14.90 -15.63 -3.14
C SER A 410 15.40 -17.07 -3.24
N LYS A 411 16.69 -17.26 -3.55
CA LYS A 411 17.35 -18.60 -3.57
C LYS A 411 17.18 -19.41 -2.26
N LYS A 412 16.70 -18.76 -1.19
CA LYS A 412 16.43 -19.39 0.10
C LYS A 412 15.13 -20.21 0.12
N ASN A 413 14.18 -19.99 -0.80
CA ASN A 413 12.97 -20.81 -0.91
C ASN A 413 12.79 -21.41 -2.31
N PRO A 414 13.52 -22.48 -2.66
CA PRO A 414 13.37 -23.17 -3.94
C PRO A 414 12.01 -23.88 -4.08
N ARG A 415 11.23 -23.99 -2.99
CA ARG A 415 9.94 -24.69 -2.96
C ARG A 415 8.75 -23.76 -3.23
N LEU A 416 8.96 -22.45 -3.34
CA LEU A 416 7.88 -21.48 -3.54
C LEU A 416 6.99 -21.84 -4.74
N GLY A 417 7.58 -22.18 -5.88
CA GLY A 417 6.83 -22.56 -7.08
C GLY A 417 5.91 -23.77 -6.86
N LYS A 418 6.43 -24.82 -6.19
CA LYS A 418 5.64 -26.02 -5.82
C LYS A 418 4.54 -25.69 -4.82
N THR A 419 4.83 -24.81 -3.86
CA THR A 419 3.88 -24.38 -2.83
C THR A 419 2.72 -23.62 -3.45
N ILE A 420 3.01 -22.67 -4.33
CA ILE A 420 2.01 -21.90 -5.07
C ILE A 420 1.18 -22.81 -5.99
N GLN A 421 1.84 -23.78 -6.65
CA GLN A 421 1.15 -24.78 -7.47
C GLN A 421 0.18 -25.61 -6.62
N GLY A 422 0.60 -26.08 -5.44
CA GLY A 422 -0.29 -26.80 -4.52
C GLY A 422 -1.39 -25.96 -3.88
N LEU A 423 -1.32 -24.63 -3.99
CA LEU A 423 -2.44 -23.73 -3.65
C LEU A 423 -3.43 -23.55 -4.82
N GLY A 424 -3.17 -24.15 -5.99
CA GLY A 424 -4.00 -24.08 -7.19
C GLY A 424 -4.01 -22.69 -7.83
N ARG A 425 -2.92 -21.92 -7.72
CA ARG A 425 -2.86 -20.51 -8.14
C ARG A 425 -1.66 -20.18 -9.01
N GLN A 426 -1.77 -19.09 -9.77
CA GLN A 426 -0.67 -18.52 -10.54
C GLN A 426 0.15 -17.55 -9.68
N GLY A 427 1.45 -17.81 -9.52
CA GLY A 427 2.36 -16.92 -8.80
C GLY A 427 2.57 -15.59 -9.54
N VAL A 428 2.45 -14.46 -8.83
CA VAL A 428 2.77 -13.12 -9.31
C VAL A 428 3.64 -12.39 -8.28
N GLU A 429 4.83 -11.99 -8.70
CA GLU A 429 5.73 -11.22 -7.84
C GLU A 429 5.24 -9.78 -7.68
N VAL A 430 5.27 -9.26 -6.45
CA VAL A 430 4.86 -7.89 -6.10
C VAL A 430 6.03 -7.13 -5.50
N PRO A 431 6.33 -5.88 -5.92
CA PRO A 431 7.46 -5.14 -5.39
C PRO A 431 7.51 -5.06 -3.85
N ASN A 432 8.72 -5.13 -3.29
CA ASN A 432 8.93 -5.16 -1.83
C ASN A 432 8.27 -3.99 -1.09
N THR A 433 8.23 -2.79 -1.69
CA THR A 433 7.56 -1.63 -1.09
C THR A 433 6.07 -1.89 -0.91
N TYR A 434 5.42 -2.48 -1.90
CA TYR A 434 4.00 -2.80 -1.86
C TYR A 434 3.74 -3.95 -0.88
N TRP A 435 4.54 -5.01 -0.91
CA TRP A 435 4.44 -6.10 0.05
C TRP A 435 4.59 -5.62 1.50
N ALA A 436 5.61 -4.81 1.79
CA ALA A 436 5.90 -4.30 3.12
C ALA A 436 4.78 -3.40 3.68
N VAL A 437 4.07 -2.67 2.81
CA VAL A 437 2.88 -1.89 3.20
C VAL A 437 1.78 -2.80 3.72
N LEU A 438 1.52 -3.91 3.02
CA LEU A 438 0.47 -4.86 3.40
C LEU A 438 0.87 -5.69 4.62
N GLU A 439 2.13 -6.13 4.67
CA GLU A 439 2.71 -6.91 5.77
C GLU A 439 2.66 -6.15 7.09
N LYS A 440 2.95 -4.84 7.10
CA LYS A 440 2.87 -3.97 8.29
C LYS A 440 1.52 -4.08 9.03
N PHE A 441 0.43 -4.35 8.30
CA PHE A 441 -0.91 -4.45 8.85
C PHE A 441 -1.45 -5.89 8.88
N ASN A 442 -0.58 -6.90 8.72
CA ASN A 442 -0.95 -8.32 8.65
C ASN A 442 -2.02 -8.62 7.58
N LEU A 443 -2.00 -7.87 6.47
CA LEU A 443 -2.98 -7.99 5.39
C LEU A 443 -2.62 -9.05 4.34
N VAL A 444 -1.40 -9.57 4.40
CA VAL A 444 -0.85 -10.61 3.51
C VAL A 444 -0.21 -11.71 4.33
N ARG A 445 -0.05 -12.88 3.71
CA ARG A 445 0.64 -14.05 4.25
C ARG A 445 1.57 -14.59 3.18
N THR A 446 2.65 -15.23 3.59
CA THR A 446 3.49 -16.01 2.67
C THR A 446 2.75 -17.27 2.20
N ALA A 447 3.20 -17.86 1.10
CA ALA A 447 2.66 -19.11 0.57
C ALA A 447 2.75 -20.22 1.63
N ASP A 448 3.90 -20.33 2.32
CA ASP A 448 4.12 -21.31 3.39
C ASP A 448 3.15 -21.09 4.57
N GLN A 449 2.89 -19.83 4.96
CA GLN A 449 1.95 -19.51 6.03
C GLN A 449 0.52 -19.89 5.68
N GLU A 450 0.10 -19.62 4.45
CA GLU A 450 -1.25 -19.96 4.00
C GLU A 450 -1.41 -21.48 3.80
N GLN A 451 -0.40 -22.15 3.27
CA GLN A 451 -0.37 -23.60 3.17
C GLN A 451 -0.48 -24.25 4.55
N ARG A 452 0.36 -23.82 5.52
CA ARG A 452 0.29 -24.29 6.91
C ARG A 452 -1.10 -24.04 7.50
N ARG A 453 -1.68 -22.85 7.29
CA ARG A 453 -3.02 -22.52 7.78
C ARG A 453 -4.07 -23.49 7.23
N ARG A 454 -4.06 -23.75 5.92
CA ARG A 454 -5.01 -24.68 5.28
C ARG A 454 -4.83 -26.11 5.77
N PHE A 455 -3.59 -26.56 5.87
CA PHE A 455 -3.25 -27.90 6.38
C PHE A 455 -3.69 -28.09 7.82
N LEU A 456 -3.51 -27.08 8.68
CA LEU A 456 -3.99 -27.11 10.06
C LEU A 456 -5.51 -27.14 10.16
N SER A 457 -6.21 -26.45 9.25
CA SER A 457 -7.68 -26.47 9.18
C SER A 457 -8.25 -27.63 8.37
N ALA A 458 -7.42 -28.50 7.80
CA ALA A 458 -7.87 -29.62 6.98
C ALA A 458 -8.65 -30.62 7.84
N GLU A 459 -9.68 -31.21 7.23
CA GLU A 459 -10.51 -32.23 7.87
C GLU A 459 -9.69 -33.48 8.16
N VAL A 460 -10.00 -34.16 9.27
CA VAL A 460 -9.37 -35.43 9.61
C VAL A 460 -9.81 -36.48 8.59
N ALA A 461 -8.84 -37.13 7.95
CA ALA A 461 -9.07 -38.20 7.00
C ALA A 461 -9.54 -39.47 7.71
N THR A 462 -10.55 -40.11 7.14
CA THR A 462 -10.95 -41.47 7.50
C THR A 462 -9.89 -42.45 7.01
N VAL A 463 -9.37 -43.31 7.89
CA VAL A 463 -8.41 -44.35 7.50
C VAL A 463 -9.12 -45.34 6.56
N PRO A 464 -8.63 -45.55 5.33
CA PRO A 464 -9.22 -46.55 4.43
C PRO A 464 -9.14 -47.95 5.03
N HIS A 465 -10.15 -48.78 4.81
CA HIS A 465 -10.16 -50.21 5.18
C HIS A 465 -9.29 -51.04 4.23
N GLN A 466 -8.01 -50.68 4.14
CA GLN A 466 -6.98 -51.38 3.40
C GLN A 466 -5.92 -51.82 4.40
N GLU A 467 -5.43 -53.05 4.26
CA GLU A 467 -4.43 -53.63 5.18
C GLU A 467 -3.23 -52.69 5.34
N PHE A 468 -2.70 -52.16 4.23
CA PHE A 468 -1.61 -51.17 4.24
C PHE A 468 -1.91 -49.95 5.14
N ALA A 469 -3.09 -49.36 5.02
CA ALA A 469 -3.43 -48.11 5.70
C ALA A 469 -3.61 -48.33 7.21
N GLU A 470 -4.34 -49.37 7.58
CA GLU A 470 -4.57 -49.76 8.98
C GLU A 470 -3.24 -50.12 9.65
N GLU A 471 -2.39 -50.88 8.95
CA GLU A 471 -1.08 -51.29 9.44
C GLU A 471 -0.11 -50.10 9.56
N ALA A 472 -0.12 -49.16 8.60
CA ALA A 472 0.69 -47.96 8.68
C ALA A 472 0.33 -47.10 9.91
N VAL A 473 -0.96 -46.92 10.17
CA VAL A 473 -1.45 -46.17 11.35
C VAL A 473 -1.05 -46.89 12.63
N ARG A 474 -1.26 -48.22 12.69
CA ARG A 474 -0.91 -49.07 13.83
C ARG A 474 0.57 -48.96 14.16
N LEU A 475 1.46 -49.19 13.19
CA LEU A 475 2.90 -49.19 13.38
C LEU A 475 3.45 -47.82 13.74
N LEU A 476 2.90 -46.75 13.16
CA LEU A 476 3.32 -45.39 13.52
C LEU A 476 2.96 -45.07 14.96
N ARG A 477 1.73 -45.38 15.38
CA ARG A 477 1.28 -45.18 16.77
C ARG A 477 2.08 -46.03 17.75
N ALA A 478 2.36 -47.29 17.40
CA ALA A 478 3.18 -48.18 18.22
C ALA A 478 4.60 -47.62 18.38
N SER A 479 5.21 -47.16 17.28
CA SER A 479 6.55 -46.58 17.28
C SER A 479 6.66 -45.34 18.17
N LEU A 480 5.64 -44.47 18.17
CA LEU A 480 5.58 -43.30 19.03
C LEU A 480 5.34 -43.67 20.51
N ARG A 481 4.41 -44.59 20.80
CA ARG A 481 4.14 -45.03 22.18
C ARG A 481 5.28 -45.83 22.80
N GLY A 482 6.11 -46.47 21.98
CA GLY A 482 7.30 -47.21 22.42
C GLY A 482 8.47 -46.31 22.81
N CYS A 483 8.33 -44.99 22.69
CA CYS A 483 9.33 -44.01 23.09
C CYS A 483 8.71 -43.06 24.11
N THR A 484 9.33 -42.92 25.28
CA THR A 484 8.79 -42.09 26.37
C THR A 484 8.65 -40.62 25.96
N GLN A 485 9.56 -40.10 25.13
CA GLN A 485 9.59 -38.71 24.67
C GLN A 485 8.47 -38.37 23.67
N THR A 486 7.97 -39.34 22.93
CA THR A 486 6.90 -39.17 21.91
C THR A 486 5.59 -39.86 22.28
N SER A 487 5.54 -40.55 23.41
CA SER A 487 4.37 -41.33 23.86
C SER A 487 3.06 -40.54 23.98
N ALA A 488 3.15 -39.23 24.27
CA ALA A 488 2.00 -38.33 24.37
C ALA A 488 1.55 -37.73 23.03
N ILE A 489 2.29 -37.98 21.94
CA ILE A 489 2.00 -37.39 20.63
C ILE A 489 0.92 -38.23 19.94
N ALA A 490 -0.23 -37.61 19.69
CA ALA A 490 -1.29 -38.20 18.87
C ALA A 490 -0.99 -37.97 17.38
N VAL A 491 -1.43 -38.92 16.54
CA VAL A 491 -1.30 -38.81 15.07
C VAL A 491 -2.68 -38.66 14.45
N GLN A 492 -2.84 -37.65 13.60
CA GLN A 492 -4.05 -37.42 12.81
C GLN A 492 -3.69 -37.36 11.33
N PHE A 493 -4.34 -38.19 10.52
CA PHE A 493 -4.26 -38.04 9.07
C PHE A 493 -5.26 -36.98 8.62
N VAL A 494 -4.90 -36.14 7.65
CA VAL A 494 -5.74 -35.03 7.18
C VAL A 494 -5.89 -35.03 5.66
N ARG A 495 -7.08 -34.64 5.19
CA ARG A 495 -7.39 -34.45 3.78
C ARG A 495 -6.89 -33.09 3.32
N ALA A 496 -5.63 -33.06 2.91
CA ALA A 496 -4.94 -31.85 2.50
C ALA A 496 -4.95 -31.63 0.97
N GLU A 497 -5.68 -32.44 0.21
CA GLU A 497 -5.87 -32.31 -1.24
C GLU A 497 -4.56 -32.12 -2.01
N GLU A 498 -4.40 -31.02 -2.76
CA GLU A 498 -3.22 -30.71 -3.58
C GLU A 498 -2.13 -29.95 -2.80
N LEU A 499 -2.28 -29.76 -1.49
CA LEU A 499 -1.28 -29.04 -0.70
C LEU A 499 0.05 -29.81 -0.69
N SER A 500 1.13 -29.14 -1.07
CA SER A 500 2.48 -29.72 -1.03
C SER A 500 3.08 -29.87 0.39
N LEU A 501 2.27 -29.71 1.45
CA LEU A 501 2.72 -29.84 2.83
C LEU A 501 2.26 -31.20 3.31
N ASP A 502 3.22 -32.03 3.66
CA ASP A 502 2.95 -33.44 3.93
C ASP A 502 2.61 -33.71 5.37
N LYS A 503 3.04 -32.84 6.27
CA LYS A 503 2.85 -32.98 7.70
C LYS A 503 3.17 -31.72 8.48
N PHE A 504 2.68 -31.67 9.72
CA PHE A 504 2.86 -30.53 10.61
C PHE A 504 2.65 -30.93 12.08
N TYR A 505 3.58 -30.59 12.97
CA TYR A 505 3.39 -30.78 14.42
C TYR A 505 2.69 -29.60 15.10
N VAL A 506 1.55 -29.87 15.76
CA VAL A 506 0.81 -28.91 16.57
C VAL A 506 1.16 -29.10 18.04
N GLU A 507 2.19 -28.41 18.49
CA GLU A 507 2.72 -28.54 19.85
C GLU A 507 1.67 -28.28 20.95
N ALA A 508 0.81 -27.27 20.78
CA ALA A 508 -0.22 -26.93 21.76
C ALA A 508 -1.24 -28.07 21.98
N GLU A 509 -1.48 -28.89 20.96
CA GLU A 509 -2.44 -30.00 21.00
C GLU A 509 -1.75 -31.36 21.19
N GLN A 510 -0.42 -31.43 21.10
CA GLN A 510 0.33 -32.68 21.04
C GLN A 510 -0.09 -33.57 19.85
N VAL A 511 -0.50 -32.96 18.75
CA VAL A 511 -0.98 -33.68 17.56
C VAL A 511 -0.02 -33.48 16.40
N PHE A 512 0.41 -34.58 15.80
CA PHE A 512 1.13 -34.59 14.54
C PHE A 512 0.16 -34.86 13.39
N LYS A 513 -0.09 -33.84 12.56
CA LYS A 513 -0.97 -33.95 11.39
C LYS A 513 -0.17 -34.45 10.20
N ILE A 514 -0.66 -35.47 9.51
CA ILE A 514 -0.01 -36.14 8.37
C ILE A 514 -0.96 -36.15 7.19
N HIS A 515 -0.47 -35.89 5.99
CA HIS A 515 -1.29 -35.94 4.79
C HIS A 515 -1.79 -37.37 4.53
N GLU A 516 -3.05 -37.51 4.12
CA GLU A 516 -3.66 -38.83 3.84
C GLU A 516 -2.96 -39.65 2.75
N LYS A 517 -2.10 -39.05 1.92
CA LYS A 517 -1.37 -39.76 0.86
C LYS A 517 -0.47 -40.88 1.41
N TRP A 518 -0.01 -40.73 2.65
CA TRP A 518 0.81 -41.73 3.36
C TRP A 518 0.01 -42.98 3.78
N LEU A 519 -1.32 -42.98 3.62
CA LEU A 519 -2.18 -44.15 3.81
C LEU A 519 -2.33 -44.99 2.53
N SER A 520 -1.79 -44.53 1.39
CA SER A 520 -1.81 -45.26 0.13
C SER A 520 -0.42 -45.81 -0.18
N LYS A 521 -0.34 -47.09 -0.55
CA LYS A 521 0.91 -47.74 -0.96
C LYS A 521 1.50 -47.05 -2.19
N ASP A 522 0.68 -46.82 -3.22
CA ASP A 522 1.15 -46.25 -4.48
C ASP A 522 1.66 -44.83 -4.30
N SER A 523 0.93 -44.00 -3.54
CA SER A 523 1.33 -42.62 -3.24
C SER A 523 2.58 -42.57 -2.37
N SER A 524 2.74 -43.51 -1.43
CA SER A 524 3.95 -43.63 -0.61
C SER A 524 5.17 -44.05 -1.42
N ILE A 525 5.00 -44.96 -2.40
CA ILE A 525 6.07 -45.35 -3.34
C ILE A 525 6.52 -44.15 -4.17
N GLU A 526 5.58 -43.36 -4.69
CA GLU A 526 5.88 -42.16 -5.46
C GLU A 526 6.62 -41.11 -4.63
N GLU A 527 6.14 -40.80 -3.43
CA GLU A 527 6.73 -39.78 -2.56
C GLU A 527 8.15 -40.15 -2.10
N LEU A 528 8.36 -41.43 -1.77
CA LEU A 528 9.67 -41.93 -1.35
C LEU A 528 10.61 -42.24 -2.53
N GLY A 529 10.14 -42.11 -3.79
CA GLY A 529 10.92 -42.43 -4.99
C GLY A 529 11.33 -43.91 -5.08
N LEU A 530 10.45 -44.81 -4.62
CA LEU A 530 10.72 -46.24 -4.54
C LEU A 530 10.34 -46.99 -5.85
N PRO A 531 10.92 -48.18 -6.10
CA PRO A 531 10.46 -49.04 -7.19
C PRO A 531 9.03 -49.57 -6.96
N GLN A 532 8.22 -49.62 -8.03
CA GLN A 532 6.82 -50.09 -7.95
C GLN A 532 6.67 -51.56 -7.51
N ASN A 533 7.72 -52.38 -7.64
CA ASN A 533 7.68 -53.82 -7.40
C ASN A 533 8.05 -54.21 -5.95
N LEU A 534 8.13 -53.24 -5.02
CA LEU A 534 8.47 -53.54 -3.64
C LEU A 534 7.35 -54.29 -2.91
N ALA A 535 7.75 -55.21 -2.04
CA ALA A 535 6.83 -55.86 -1.12
C ALA A 535 6.22 -54.80 -0.19
N GLU A 536 4.95 -54.98 0.16
CA GLU A 536 4.19 -54.01 0.96
C GLU A 536 4.86 -53.68 2.30
N ARG A 537 5.40 -54.70 2.98
CA ARG A 537 6.18 -54.57 4.21
C ARG A 537 7.39 -53.64 4.08
N ASP A 538 8.06 -53.66 2.93
CA ASP A 538 9.27 -52.86 2.71
C ASP A 538 8.88 -51.40 2.49
N VAL A 539 7.72 -51.16 1.88
CA VAL A 539 7.12 -49.83 1.75
C VAL A 539 6.69 -49.33 3.13
N LEU A 540 5.94 -50.14 3.90
CA LEU A 540 5.53 -49.80 5.28
C LEU A 540 6.73 -49.43 6.15
N PHE A 541 7.76 -50.29 6.20
CA PHE A 541 8.97 -50.02 6.97
C PHE A 541 9.58 -48.65 6.65
N ARG A 542 9.69 -48.33 5.35
CA ARG A 542 10.27 -47.06 4.89
C ARG A 542 9.36 -45.86 5.20
N VAL A 543 8.05 -45.99 5.04
CA VAL A 543 7.08 -44.95 5.37
C VAL A 543 7.14 -44.63 6.87
N ILE A 544 7.05 -45.64 7.73
CA ILE A 544 7.05 -45.43 9.18
C ILE A 544 8.38 -44.87 9.66
N LYS A 545 9.50 -45.40 9.15
CA LYS A 545 10.84 -44.87 9.45
C LYS A 545 10.95 -43.40 9.06
N GLN A 546 10.50 -43.03 7.85
CA GLN A 546 10.56 -41.67 7.35
C GLN A 546 9.69 -40.73 8.20
N LEU A 547 8.42 -41.08 8.44
CA LEU A 547 7.51 -40.29 9.26
C LEU A 547 8.03 -40.15 10.69
N LEU A 548 8.56 -41.21 11.30
CA LEU A 548 9.10 -41.17 12.65
C LEU A 548 10.35 -40.27 12.73
N SER A 549 11.29 -40.41 11.80
CA SER A 549 12.47 -39.55 11.74
C SER A 549 12.07 -38.08 11.73
N GLU A 550 11.09 -37.75 10.90
CA GLU A 550 10.66 -36.38 10.75
C GLU A 550 9.80 -35.86 11.92
N ILE A 551 9.03 -36.73 12.59
CA ILE A 551 8.37 -36.39 13.86
C ILE A 551 9.44 -36.05 14.91
N LEU A 552 10.46 -36.89 15.06
CA LEU A 552 11.54 -36.67 16.02
C LEU A 552 12.29 -35.37 15.75
N ASP A 553 12.44 -34.98 14.48
CA ASP A 553 13.05 -33.70 14.10
C ASP A 553 12.19 -32.49 14.50
N GLU A 554 10.86 -32.58 14.40
CA GLU A 554 9.92 -31.49 14.76
C GLU A 554 9.60 -31.41 16.26
N VAL A 555 9.85 -32.47 17.03
CA VAL A 555 9.63 -32.45 18.48
C VAL A 555 10.67 -31.58 19.18
N PRO A 556 10.24 -30.67 20.09
CA PRO A 556 11.12 -29.83 20.90
C PRO A 556 12.24 -30.61 21.59
N ASP A 557 13.43 -30.01 21.55
CA ASP A 557 14.68 -30.61 22.03
C ASP A 557 14.69 -30.83 23.55
N ASP A 558 13.92 -30.06 24.31
CA ASP A 558 13.78 -30.15 25.77
C ASP A 558 13.19 -31.49 26.23
N ARG A 559 12.42 -32.18 25.37
CA ARG A 559 11.89 -33.52 25.65
C ARG A 559 12.94 -34.61 25.67
N PHE A 560 14.10 -34.39 25.05
CA PHE A 560 15.14 -35.40 24.91
C PHE A 560 16.22 -35.33 26.01
N GLY A 561 15.98 -34.55 27.07
CA GLY A 561 16.72 -34.57 28.34
C GLY A 561 18.14 -33.99 28.29
N TYR A 562 18.50 -33.20 29.31
CA TYR A 562 19.86 -32.70 29.54
C TYR A 562 20.73 -33.79 30.19
N GLY A 563 21.24 -34.72 29.40
CA GLY A 563 22.37 -35.57 29.82
C GLY A 563 23.68 -34.85 29.53
N GLU A 564 24.52 -34.63 30.55
CA GLU A 564 25.70 -33.73 30.52
C GLU A 564 26.77 -34.03 29.45
N ASN A 565 26.64 -35.07 28.61
CA ASN A 565 27.69 -35.50 27.69
C ASN A 565 27.26 -35.82 26.24
N HIS A 566 25.98 -35.67 25.87
CA HIS A 566 25.50 -36.00 24.51
C HIS A 566 24.65 -34.88 23.89
N THR A 567 24.78 -34.67 22.59
CA THR A 567 23.94 -33.72 21.84
C THR A 567 22.54 -34.31 21.64
N ASN A 568 21.49 -33.48 21.65
CA ASN A 568 20.09 -33.90 21.41
C ASN A 568 19.94 -34.72 20.11
N ALA A 569 20.72 -34.40 19.09
CA ALA A 569 20.78 -35.16 17.84
C ALA A 569 21.20 -36.63 18.03
N CYS A 570 22.09 -36.92 18.99
CA CYS A 570 22.50 -38.27 19.32
C CYS A 570 21.35 -39.05 19.98
N HIS A 571 20.62 -38.43 20.91
CA HIS A 571 19.44 -39.04 21.52
C HIS A 571 18.32 -39.30 20.51
N LYS A 572 17.99 -38.32 19.65
CA LYS A 572 17.01 -38.49 18.56
C LYS A 572 17.38 -39.65 17.65
N LYS A 573 18.65 -39.77 17.27
CA LYS A 573 19.16 -40.89 16.47
C LYS A 573 19.09 -42.23 17.19
N GLY A 574 19.38 -42.26 18.50
CA GLY A 574 19.24 -43.45 19.33
C GLY A 574 17.79 -43.95 19.39
N VAL A 575 16.85 -43.04 19.64
CA VAL A 575 15.41 -43.33 19.62
C VAL A 575 14.97 -43.87 18.26
N LEU A 576 15.37 -43.20 17.17
CA LEU A 576 15.07 -43.66 15.82
C LEU A 576 15.64 -45.06 15.57
N SER A 577 16.87 -45.34 16.01
CA SER A 577 17.50 -46.66 15.85
C SER A 577 16.78 -47.76 16.64
N CYS A 578 16.31 -47.47 17.85
CA CYS A 578 15.50 -48.40 18.64
C CYS A 578 14.16 -48.70 17.96
N ALA A 579 13.47 -47.67 17.45
CA ALA A 579 12.22 -47.86 16.72
C ALA A 579 12.43 -48.61 15.39
N GLU A 580 13.50 -48.31 14.66
CA GLU A 580 13.88 -49.05 13.46
C GLU A 580 14.10 -50.52 13.75
N GLN A 581 14.80 -50.87 14.83
CA GLN A 581 15.00 -52.26 15.22
C GLN A 581 13.67 -52.97 15.51
N ARG A 582 12.76 -52.33 16.26
CA ARG A 582 11.43 -52.89 16.56
C ARG A 582 10.58 -53.08 15.30
N LEU A 583 10.67 -52.15 14.34
CA LEU A 583 9.98 -52.26 13.05
C LEU A 583 10.57 -53.37 12.18
N LEU A 584 11.89 -53.58 12.20
CA LEU A 584 12.54 -54.71 11.52
C LEU A 584 12.09 -56.04 12.12
N ASP A 585 12.11 -56.14 13.46
CA ASP A 585 11.65 -57.32 14.18
C ASP A 585 10.20 -57.64 13.81
N TYR A 586 9.31 -56.64 13.88
CA TYR A 586 7.91 -56.77 13.46
C TYR A 586 7.78 -57.28 12.02
N SER A 587 8.49 -56.63 11.09
CA SER A 587 8.42 -56.94 9.66
C SER A 587 8.89 -58.36 9.35
N MET A 588 9.91 -58.86 10.05
CA MET A 588 10.40 -60.24 9.85
C MET A 588 9.37 -61.26 10.31
N ILE A 589 8.82 -61.08 11.51
CA ILE A 589 7.84 -62.00 12.11
C ILE A 589 6.54 -62.03 11.31
N ARG A 590 6.02 -60.86 10.92
CA ARG A 590 4.71 -60.72 10.26
C ARG A 590 4.57 -61.55 8.99
N ASN A 591 5.65 -61.83 8.26
CA ASN A 591 5.60 -62.56 6.98
C ASN A 591 5.21 -64.03 7.12
N SER A 592 5.57 -64.63 8.23
CA SER A 592 5.34 -66.04 8.54
C SER A 592 4.26 -66.21 9.60
N PHE A 593 3.76 -65.10 10.17
CA PHE A 593 2.75 -65.07 11.22
C PHE A 593 1.36 -65.43 10.68
N ALA A 594 1.03 -66.72 10.73
CA ALA A 594 -0.22 -67.25 10.20
C ALA A 594 -0.93 -68.13 11.24
N LEU A 595 -2.21 -67.83 11.48
CA LEU A 595 -3.09 -68.66 12.29
C LEU A 595 -3.88 -69.60 11.38
N THR A 596 -3.71 -70.90 11.56
CA THR A 596 -4.38 -71.93 10.77
C THR A 596 -5.19 -72.86 11.68
N ALA A 597 -6.43 -73.13 11.30
CA ALA A 597 -7.28 -74.10 12.00
C ALA A 597 -7.07 -75.51 11.43
N GLU A 598 -6.91 -76.49 12.31
CA GLU A 598 -6.73 -77.90 11.99
C GLU A 598 -7.82 -78.74 12.68
N ILE A 599 -8.25 -79.83 12.01
CA ILE A 599 -9.18 -80.80 12.59
C ILE A 599 -8.37 -81.97 13.14
N GLU A 600 -8.26 -82.09 14.46
CA GLU A 600 -7.47 -83.16 15.09
C GLU A 600 -8.30 -84.43 15.36
N THR A 601 -9.57 -84.30 15.80
CA THR A 601 -10.50 -85.42 16.03
C THR A 601 -11.97 -85.00 15.86
N GLN A 602 -12.93 -85.94 15.84
CA GLN A 602 -14.36 -85.69 15.62
C GLN A 602 -15.04 -84.73 16.63
N SER A 603 -14.35 -84.29 17.68
CA SER A 603 -14.94 -83.48 18.75
C SER A 603 -14.10 -82.30 19.25
N THR A 604 -12.91 -82.03 18.68
CA THR A 604 -12.05 -80.92 19.15
C THR A 604 -11.39 -80.16 18.00
N SER A 605 -11.63 -78.86 17.92
CA SER A 605 -10.94 -77.95 17.00
C SER A 605 -9.59 -77.53 17.62
N ARG A 606 -8.51 -77.61 16.82
CA ARG A 606 -7.17 -77.10 17.15
C ARG A 606 -6.88 -75.91 16.25
N MET A 607 -6.25 -74.87 16.79
CA MET A 607 -5.61 -73.83 15.98
C MET A 607 -4.12 -73.82 16.22
N THR A 608 -3.34 -73.74 15.14
CA THR A 608 -1.90 -73.61 15.19
C THR A 608 -1.51 -72.25 14.66
N LEU A 609 -0.77 -71.49 15.45
CA LEU A 609 -0.12 -70.26 15.03
C LEU A 609 1.30 -70.61 14.61
N GLN A 610 1.70 -70.22 13.40
CA GLN A 610 3.04 -70.43 12.86
C GLN A 610 3.76 -69.09 12.68
N TRP A 611 5.09 -69.11 12.78
CA TRP A 611 5.99 -68.01 12.47
C TRP A 611 7.41 -68.54 12.14
N ASP A 612 8.29 -67.68 11.66
CA ASP A 612 9.67 -68.03 11.34
C ASP A 612 10.48 -68.09 12.63
N GLY A 613 11.19 -69.19 12.89
CA GLY A 613 12.00 -69.35 14.10
C GLY A 613 13.29 -68.52 14.08
N ASP A 614 13.77 -68.15 12.90
CA ASP A 614 15.06 -67.47 12.68
C ASP A 614 14.94 -65.94 12.83
N LEU A 615 14.62 -65.49 14.06
CA LEU A 615 14.28 -64.09 14.36
C LEU A 615 15.35 -63.37 15.17
N SER A 616 15.40 -62.04 14.99
CA SER A 616 16.27 -61.12 15.73
C SER A 616 16.05 -61.09 17.24
N TRP A 617 14.93 -61.65 17.74
CA TRP A 617 14.68 -61.76 19.16
C TRP A 617 15.61 -62.77 19.85
N GLY A 618 16.29 -63.64 19.10
CA GLY A 618 17.16 -64.69 19.59
C GLY A 618 16.37 -65.91 20.05
N ASP A 619 16.85 -67.12 19.70
CA ASP A 619 16.11 -68.39 19.80
C ASP A 619 15.56 -68.70 21.20
N ASP A 620 16.24 -68.24 22.24
CA ASP A 620 15.89 -68.44 23.64
C ASP A 620 14.89 -67.41 24.20
N SER A 621 14.50 -66.40 23.41
CA SER A 621 13.51 -65.41 23.87
C SER A 621 12.14 -66.04 24.08
N LEU A 622 11.54 -65.76 25.24
CA LEU A 622 10.16 -66.11 25.54
C LEU A 622 9.22 -65.09 24.91
N VAL A 623 8.20 -65.60 24.22
CA VAL A 623 7.08 -64.83 23.69
C VAL A 623 5.79 -65.34 24.32
N THR A 624 4.85 -64.41 24.51
CA THR A 624 3.49 -64.76 24.96
C THR A 624 2.56 -64.62 23.78
N VAL A 625 1.79 -65.68 23.55
CA VAL A 625 0.76 -65.75 22.52
C VAL A 625 -0.58 -65.86 23.23
N GLN A 626 -1.45 -64.89 22.99
CA GLN A 626 -2.82 -64.91 23.45
C GLN A 626 -3.76 -65.18 22.29
N LEU A 627 -4.74 -66.05 22.46
CA LEU A 627 -5.79 -66.33 21.49
C LEU A 627 -7.11 -65.75 22.00
N HIS A 628 -7.73 -64.92 21.17
CA HIS A 628 -8.88 -64.09 21.52
C HIS A 628 -10.01 -64.34 20.54
N ALA A 629 -11.26 -64.37 21.01
CA ALA A 629 -12.43 -64.49 20.13
C ALA A 629 -12.79 -63.12 19.54
N GLU A 630 -12.98 -63.03 18.22
CA GLU A 630 -13.23 -61.76 17.52
C GLU A 630 -14.48 -61.04 18.06
N LEU A 631 -15.54 -61.81 18.38
CA LEU A 631 -16.81 -61.27 18.85
C LEU A 631 -16.72 -60.53 20.18
N THR A 632 -15.88 -60.99 21.11
CA THR A 632 -15.79 -60.45 22.48
C THR A 632 -14.56 -59.58 22.70
N CYS A 633 -13.51 -59.79 21.89
CA CYS A 633 -12.18 -59.26 22.15
C CYS A 633 -11.60 -58.45 20.98
N SER A 634 -12.41 -58.03 20.00
CA SER A 634 -11.95 -57.22 18.86
C SER A 634 -11.12 -56.00 19.28
N HIS A 635 -11.47 -55.33 20.40
CA HIS A 635 -10.72 -54.20 20.97
C HIS A 635 -9.26 -54.53 21.35
N VAL A 636 -8.94 -55.80 21.64
CA VAL A 636 -7.59 -56.25 21.99
C VAL A 636 -6.65 -56.11 20.79
N ARG A 637 -7.19 -56.18 19.56
CA ARG A 637 -6.42 -55.89 18.35
C ARG A 637 -5.94 -54.44 18.33
N ASP A 638 -6.58 -53.49 19.00
CA ASP A 638 -6.14 -52.09 19.00
C ASP A 638 -4.96 -51.82 19.94
N LEU A 639 -4.58 -52.79 20.78
CA LEU A 639 -3.41 -52.71 21.64
C LEU A 639 -2.12 -52.86 20.80
N LEU A 640 -1.11 -52.06 21.13
CA LEU A 640 0.01 -51.79 20.22
C LEU A 640 1.33 -52.37 20.72
N LEU A 641 1.55 -52.36 22.04
CA LEU A 641 2.84 -52.68 22.66
C LEU A 641 2.69 -53.81 23.68
N ALA A 642 3.76 -54.56 23.93
CA ALA A 642 3.76 -55.65 24.91
C ALA A 642 3.26 -55.24 26.30
N LYS A 643 3.60 -54.03 26.77
CA LYS A 643 3.12 -53.49 28.05
C LYS A 643 1.61 -53.25 28.11
N ASP A 644 0.94 -53.14 26.97
CA ASP A 644 -0.51 -52.98 26.91
C ASP A 644 -1.24 -54.29 27.27
N PHE A 645 -0.54 -55.43 27.22
CA PHE A 645 -1.09 -56.77 27.47
C PHE A 645 -0.84 -57.28 28.90
N ASP A 646 -0.54 -56.38 29.84
CA ASP A 646 -0.52 -56.76 31.26
C ASP A 646 -1.90 -57.32 31.65
N SER A 647 -1.91 -58.51 32.23
CA SER A 647 -3.11 -59.25 32.67
C SER A 647 -4.05 -58.44 33.58
N SER A 648 -3.56 -57.38 34.21
CA SER A 648 -4.37 -56.44 35.01
C SER A 648 -5.17 -55.41 34.19
N ILE A 649 -4.83 -55.23 32.91
CA ILE A 649 -5.36 -54.20 32.01
C ILE A 649 -6.31 -54.81 30.97
N VAL A 650 -6.03 -56.02 30.48
CA VAL A 650 -6.83 -56.68 29.44
C VAL A 650 -7.94 -57.52 30.07
N THR A 651 -9.09 -56.91 30.32
CA THR A 651 -10.31 -57.65 30.68
C THR A 651 -11.07 -58.02 29.41
N CYS A 652 -10.98 -59.29 28.97
CA CYS A 652 -11.91 -59.83 27.98
C CYS A 652 -13.34 -59.60 28.52
N VAL A 653 -14.19 -58.86 27.81
CA VAL A 653 -15.52 -58.47 28.30
C VAL A 653 -16.35 -59.72 28.57
N SER A 654 -16.58 -60.05 29.84
CA SER A 654 -17.62 -60.98 30.22
C SER A 654 -18.95 -60.25 30.08
N VAL A 655 -19.74 -60.55 29.04
CA VAL A 655 -21.12 -60.06 28.91
C VAL A 655 -21.95 -60.65 30.04
N ALA A 656 -21.96 -59.99 31.19
CA ALA A 656 -22.78 -60.36 32.33
C ALA A 656 -23.08 -59.13 33.18
N GLU A 657 -23.99 -58.27 32.72
CA GLU A 657 -24.90 -57.58 33.64
C GLU A 657 -26.30 -57.55 33.03
N PRO A 658 -27.34 -58.00 33.76
CA PRO A 658 -28.73 -57.81 33.37
C PRO A 658 -29.08 -56.33 33.52
N ILE A 659 -29.72 -55.77 32.49
CA ILE A 659 -30.33 -54.44 32.54
C ILE A 659 -31.38 -54.45 33.64
N ASP A 660 -31.29 -53.45 34.53
CA ASP A 660 -32.13 -53.23 35.70
C ASP A 660 -33.63 -53.23 35.33
N ASP A 661 -34.34 -54.30 35.73
CA ASP A 661 -35.79 -54.44 35.61
C ASP A 661 -36.49 -53.52 36.63
N THR A 662 -36.83 -52.31 36.19
CA THR A 662 -37.98 -51.60 36.73
C THR A 662 -38.84 -51.06 35.59
N ILE A 663 -39.84 -51.84 35.16
CA ILE A 663 -41.24 -51.42 34.93
C ILE A 663 -42.06 -52.69 34.63
N ALA A 664 -43.22 -52.79 35.28
CA ALA A 664 -44.06 -53.97 35.36
C ALA A 664 -44.97 -54.24 34.15
N ALA A 665 -45.10 -55.54 33.83
CA ALA A 665 -46.27 -56.31 33.36
C ALA A 665 -46.72 -56.20 31.87
N PRO A 666 -47.54 -57.16 31.38
CA PRO A 666 -47.21 -58.57 31.20
C PRO A 666 -47.60 -59.12 29.80
N ASP A 667 -47.25 -60.38 29.57
CA ASP A 667 -47.71 -61.27 28.49
C ASP A 667 -47.18 -60.98 27.08
N GLU A 668 -46.06 -61.63 26.72
CA GLU A 668 -45.91 -62.35 25.44
C GLU A 668 -44.64 -63.23 25.47
N GLU A 669 -44.70 -64.34 24.73
CA GLU A 669 -43.86 -65.55 24.79
C GLU A 669 -42.33 -65.31 24.86
N GLU A 670 -41.66 -65.88 25.88
CA GLU A 670 -40.19 -65.93 25.97
C GLU A 670 -39.59 -66.73 24.79
N PRO A 671 -38.71 -66.16 23.97
CA PRO A 671 -37.90 -66.93 23.04
C PRO A 671 -36.87 -67.76 23.85
N PRO A 672 -36.41 -68.91 23.33
CA PRO A 672 -35.44 -69.74 24.04
C PRO A 672 -34.16 -68.93 24.28
N VAL A 673 -33.81 -68.75 25.55
CA VAL A 673 -32.51 -68.23 25.99
C VAL A 673 -31.43 -69.16 25.45
N LEU A 674 -30.75 -68.74 24.39
CA LEU A 674 -29.52 -69.36 23.93
C LEU A 674 -28.48 -69.13 25.02
N ASP A 675 -28.10 -70.20 25.72
CA ASP A 675 -27.03 -70.24 26.69
C ASP A 675 -25.70 -69.98 25.95
N LEU A 676 -25.39 -68.70 25.71
CA LEU A 676 -24.17 -68.25 25.06
C LEU A 676 -23.02 -68.36 26.06
N THR A 677 -22.37 -69.53 26.10
CA THR A 677 -21.08 -69.68 26.77
C THR A 677 -20.09 -68.70 26.16
N ILE A 678 -19.59 -67.75 26.97
CA ILE A 678 -18.60 -66.76 26.52
C ILE A 678 -17.30 -67.51 26.18
N PRO A 679 -16.79 -67.40 24.94
CA PRO A 679 -15.55 -68.07 24.55
C PRO A 679 -14.41 -67.63 25.46
N LYS A 680 -13.69 -68.59 26.06
CA LYS A 680 -12.54 -68.28 26.91
C LYS A 680 -11.36 -67.81 26.06
N CYS A 681 -10.76 -66.68 26.44
CA CYS A 681 -9.45 -66.25 25.93
C CYS A 681 -8.38 -67.26 26.42
N HIS A 682 -7.41 -67.60 25.57
CA HIS A 682 -6.32 -68.51 25.90
C HIS A 682 -4.98 -67.76 25.91
N GLU A 683 -4.05 -68.18 26.77
CA GLU A 683 -2.70 -67.63 26.83
C GLU A 683 -1.68 -68.76 26.90
N LEU A 684 -0.59 -68.62 26.15
CA LEU A 684 0.51 -69.56 26.13
C LEU A 684 1.85 -68.79 26.03
N THR A 685 2.80 -69.13 26.89
CA THR A 685 4.18 -68.66 26.77
C THR A 685 5.02 -69.76 26.13
N CYS A 686 5.73 -69.43 25.05
CA CYS A 686 6.60 -70.36 24.34
C CYS A 686 7.91 -69.69 23.91
N ARG A 687 8.89 -70.48 23.45
CA ARG A 687 10.14 -69.95 22.90
C ARG A 687 9.92 -69.52 21.46
N ILE A 688 10.46 -68.37 21.07
CA ILE A 688 10.34 -67.88 19.69
C ILE A 688 10.94 -68.89 18.67
N GLY A 689 12.04 -69.56 19.01
CA GLY A 689 12.65 -70.59 18.16
C GLY A 689 11.80 -71.85 17.94
N ALA A 690 10.66 -72.00 18.65
CA ALA A 690 9.73 -73.10 18.38
C ALA A 690 9.03 -72.96 17.01
N GLY A 691 8.94 -71.75 16.46
CA GLY A 691 8.33 -71.45 15.15
C GLY A 691 6.82 -71.72 15.07
N SER A 692 6.20 -72.25 16.12
CA SER A 692 4.77 -72.49 16.18
C SER A 692 4.28 -72.73 17.60
N CYS A 693 2.98 -72.54 17.81
CA CYS A 693 2.27 -73.02 18.99
C CYS A 693 0.82 -73.40 18.65
N SER A 694 0.23 -74.30 19.43
CA SER A 694 -1.11 -74.81 19.18
C SER A 694 -2.03 -74.61 20.38
N PHE A 695 -3.28 -74.29 20.09
CA PHE A 695 -4.37 -74.13 21.05
C PHE A 695 -5.41 -75.22 20.79
N ASP A 696 -5.70 -75.99 21.83
CA ASP A 696 -6.63 -77.12 21.79
C ASP A 696 -7.93 -76.79 22.53
N ARG A 697 -9.00 -77.51 22.19
CA ARG A 697 -10.33 -77.41 22.83
C ARG A 697 -11.00 -76.05 22.60
N LEU A 698 -10.88 -75.53 21.38
CA LEU A 698 -11.55 -74.30 20.94
C LEU A 698 -13.01 -74.56 20.55
N GLU A 699 -13.85 -73.54 20.70
CA GLU A 699 -15.25 -73.62 20.31
C GLU A 699 -15.38 -73.60 18.79
N ALA A 700 -15.93 -74.69 18.23
CA ALA A 700 -16.10 -74.83 16.79
C ALA A 700 -17.09 -73.78 16.24
N GLY A 701 -16.76 -73.16 15.11
CA GLY A 701 -17.54 -72.09 14.49
C GLY A 701 -17.25 -70.68 15.03
N VAL A 702 -16.46 -70.54 16.11
CA VAL A 702 -16.03 -69.24 16.62
C VAL A 702 -14.80 -68.75 15.84
N GLU A 703 -14.79 -67.46 15.52
CA GLU A 703 -13.67 -66.79 14.88
C GLU A 703 -12.69 -66.27 15.93
N TYR A 704 -11.43 -66.69 15.83
CA TYR A 704 -10.37 -66.32 16.76
C TYR A 704 -9.23 -65.61 16.03
N PHE A 705 -8.54 -64.72 16.74
CA PHE A 705 -7.28 -64.14 16.30
C PHE A 705 -6.22 -64.32 17.40
N ALA A 706 -4.97 -64.43 17.01
CA ALA A 706 -3.84 -64.56 17.92
C ALA A 706 -3.09 -63.25 18.04
N VAL A 707 -2.64 -62.92 19.24
CA VAL A 707 -1.72 -61.81 19.51
C VAL A 707 -0.43 -62.34 20.09
N MET A 708 0.71 -61.97 19.51
CA MET A 708 2.03 -62.34 19.99
C MET A 708 2.84 -61.11 20.38
N PHE A 709 3.46 -61.15 21.56
CA PHE A 709 4.33 -60.08 22.06
C PHE A 709 5.48 -60.64 22.90
N LYS A 710 6.51 -59.82 23.10
CA LYS A 710 7.71 -60.17 23.88
C LYS A 710 7.64 -59.52 25.27
N PRO A 711 7.33 -60.28 26.35
CA PRO A 711 7.13 -59.69 27.67
C PRO A 711 8.40 -59.04 28.25
N SER A 712 9.59 -59.52 27.84
CA SER A 712 10.86 -58.96 28.30
C SER A 712 11.20 -57.60 27.69
N ASP A 713 10.49 -57.17 26.64
CA ASP A 713 10.60 -55.84 26.05
C ASP A 713 9.22 -55.19 26.01
N ALA A 714 8.93 -54.41 27.06
CA ALA A 714 7.67 -53.69 27.27
C ALA A 714 7.25 -52.79 26.09
N ASP A 715 8.22 -52.31 25.31
CA ASP A 715 7.99 -51.42 24.17
C ASP A 715 8.08 -52.14 22.82
N SER A 716 8.16 -53.48 22.80
CA SER A 716 8.06 -54.27 21.57
C SER A 716 6.66 -54.17 20.97
N VAL A 717 6.59 -54.14 19.64
CA VAL A 717 5.31 -54.06 18.91
C VAL A 717 4.61 -55.41 18.96
N ALA A 718 3.35 -55.43 19.40
CA ALA A 718 2.53 -56.63 19.43
C ALA A 718 2.00 -56.97 18.03
N LEU A 719 2.10 -58.24 17.64
CA LEU A 719 1.62 -58.77 16.38
C LEU A 719 0.23 -59.36 16.55
N ALA A 720 -0.72 -59.02 15.70
CA ALA A 720 -2.07 -59.61 15.69
C ALA A 720 -2.29 -60.37 14.38
N SER A 721 -2.80 -61.60 14.44
CA SER A 721 -3.07 -62.41 13.25
C SER A 721 -4.36 -61.95 12.59
N SER A 722 -4.55 -62.33 11.33
CA SER A 722 -5.89 -62.28 10.77
C SER A 722 -6.81 -63.24 11.54
N PRO A 723 -8.09 -62.91 11.69
CA PRO A 723 -9.05 -63.82 12.29
C PRO A 723 -9.17 -65.13 11.48
N CYS A 724 -9.40 -66.24 12.17
CA CYS A 724 -9.52 -67.58 11.60
C CYS A 724 -10.69 -68.29 12.29
N VAL A 725 -11.53 -68.99 11.52
CA VAL A 725 -12.68 -69.72 12.07
C VAL A 725 -12.24 -71.10 12.55
N ALA A 726 -12.60 -71.45 13.79
CA ALA A 726 -12.41 -72.80 14.31
C ALA A 726 -13.28 -73.77 13.50
N VAL A 727 -12.64 -74.69 12.78
CA VAL A 727 -13.35 -75.56 11.84
C VAL A 727 -14.34 -76.48 12.58
N MET A 728 -15.58 -76.53 12.10
CA MET A 728 -16.56 -77.53 12.53
C MET A 728 -16.24 -78.87 11.87
N PRO A 729 -16.26 -80.00 12.60
CA PRO A 729 -16.21 -81.31 11.96
C PRO A 729 -17.42 -81.45 11.04
N ALA A 730 -17.18 -81.65 9.74
CA ALA A 730 -18.26 -81.86 8.78
C ALA A 730 -19.07 -83.10 9.19
N SER A 731 -20.35 -82.90 9.52
CA SER A 731 -21.30 -83.98 9.72
C SER A 731 -21.29 -84.86 8.47
N GLN A 732 -20.86 -86.12 8.59
CA GLN A 732 -20.96 -87.11 7.51
C GLN A 732 -22.45 -87.32 7.18
N GLN A 733 -23.01 -86.52 6.27
CA GLN A 733 -24.22 -86.88 5.55
C GLN A 733 -23.83 -87.89 4.47
N GLN A 734 -24.40 -89.08 4.59
CA GLN A 734 -24.31 -90.18 3.63
C GLN A 734 -24.71 -89.71 2.24
N SER A 735 -23.83 -89.94 1.27
CA SER A 735 -24.12 -89.85 -0.16
C SER A 735 -25.15 -90.90 -0.57
N PRO A 736 -26.17 -90.57 -1.38
CA PRO A 736 -26.85 -91.56 -2.20
C PRO A 736 -26.22 -91.62 -3.60
N THR A 737 -26.10 -92.85 -4.05
CA THR A 737 -25.60 -93.39 -5.31
C THR A 737 -26.40 -92.90 -6.53
N ALA A 738 -25.71 -92.77 -7.67
CA ALA A 738 -26.24 -92.37 -8.97
C ALA A 738 -27.00 -93.49 -9.71
N GLU A 739 -27.90 -93.09 -10.64
CA GLU A 739 -28.18 -93.60 -12.02
C GLU A 739 -29.69 -93.48 -12.40
N PRO A 740 -30.12 -93.61 -13.70
CA PRO A 740 -30.07 -92.59 -14.76
C PRO A 740 -31.43 -92.42 -15.50
N GLU A 741 -31.66 -91.37 -16.30
CA GLU A 741 -32.65 -91.32 -17.43
C GLU A 741 -32.51 -89.95 -18.14
N ILE A 742 -32.09 -89.83 -19.40
CA ILE A 742 -32.67 -90.20 -20.71
C ILE A 742 -33.84 -89.30 -21.16
N LEU A 743 -33.54 -88.48 -22.19
CA LEU A 743 -34.41 -87.92 -23.28
C LEU A 743 -35.59 -86.98 -22.90
N ASP A 744 -36.00 -85.96 -23.66
CA ASP A 744 -35.64 -85.46 -24.99
C ASP A 744 -36.17 -84.01 -25.18
N ARG A 745 -35.47 -83.23 -26.02
CA ARG A 745 -35.91 -82.22 -27.02
C ARG A 745 -37.22 -81.43 -26.83
N THR A 746 -37.27 -80.10 -26.96
CA THR A 746 -36.98 -79.21 -28.11
C THR A 746 -37.41 -77.79 -27.67
N ALA A 747 -37.13 -76.63 -28.27
CA ALA A 747 -36.17 -76.07 -29.22
C ALA A 747 -36.51 -74.56 -29.34
N ILE A 748 -35.53 -73.69 -29.64
CA ILE A 748 -35.52 -72.68 -30.74
C ILE A 748 -34.80 -71.37 -30.34
N GLU A 749 -33.93 -70.95 -31.28
CA GLU A 749 -33.33 -69.64 -31.55
C GLU A 749 -32.02 -69.22 -30.85
N THR A 750 -30.92 -69.62 -31.51
CA THR A 750 -29.58 -69.05 -31.45
C THR A 750 -29.27 -68.27 -32.73
N VAL A 751 -28.65 -67.09 -32.62
CA VAL A 751 -27.95 -66.38 -33.70
C VAL A 751 -26.61 -65.85 -33.16
N PRO A 752 -25.53 -65.81 -33.98
CA PRO A 752 -24.23 -66.31 -33.57
C PRO A 752 -23.16 -65.23 -33.40
N SER A 753 -22.16 -65.58 -32.59
CA SER A 753 -20.82 -65.00 -32.59
C SER A 753 -19.89 -65.79 -33.52
N THR A 754 -19.21 -65.10 -34.43
CA THR A 754 -18.02 -65.61 -35.14
C THR A 754 -16.90 -64.55 -35.16
N PRO A 755 -15.64 -65.00 -35.22
CA PRO A 755 -14.46 -64.23 -34.82
C PRO A 755 -13.73 -63.64 -36.02
N THR A 756 -12.87 -62.64 -35.79
CA THR A 756 -11.84 -62.27 -36.77
C THR A 756 -10.54 -61.84 -36.11
N ARG A 757 -9.50 -62.59 -36.49
CA ARG A 757 -8.07 -62.32 -36.31
C ARG A 757 -7.56 -61.38 -37.44
N PRO A 758 -6.28 -60.99 -37.46
CA PRO A 758 -5.81 -59.62 -37.69
C PRO A 758 -5.49 -59.31 -39.15
N PHE A 759 -5.39 -58.02 -39.50
CA PHE A 759 -4.64 -57.59 -40.69
C PHE A 759 -3.87 -56.28 -40.49
N ARG A 760 -2.74 -56.26 -41.18
CA ARG A 760 -1.56 -55.39 -41.08
C ARG A 760 -1.51 -54.47 -42.31
N ASN A 761 -1.00 -53.25 -42.13
CA ASN A 761 -0.13 -52.45 -43.02
C ASN A 761 -0.51 -52.17 -44.49
N ARG A 762 -0.31 -50.90 -44.90
CA ARG A 762 0.70 -50.39 -45.89
C ARG A 762 0.33 -48.96 -46.32
N HIS A 763 1.23 -48.02 -46.68
CA HIS A 763 2.59 -48.05 -47.25
C HIS A 763 3.27 -46.66 -47.07
N GLN A 764 4.55 -46.57 -46.64
CA GLN A 764 5.83 -46.40 -47.41
C GLN A 764 6.08 -44.98 -47.98
N GLN A 765 7.27 -44.36 -47.87
CA GLN A 765 8.64 -44.80 -48.27
C GLN A 765 9.73 -44.22 -47.32
N ARG A 766 10.76 -44.96 -46.85
CA ARG A 766 12.12 -45.21 -47.44
C ARG A 766 12.85 -43.92 -47.87
N SER A 767 14.07 -43.61 -47.42
CA SER A 767 15.29 -44.43 -47.64
C SER A 767 16.41 -44.29 -46.59
N THR A 768 17.19 -45.37 -46.52
CA THR A 768 18.42 -45.68 -45.77
C THR A 768 19.71 -45.11 -46.39
N ALA A 769 20.77 -44.93 -45.61
CA ALA A 769 22.12 -45.48 -45.89
C ALA A 769 23.12 -45.35 -44.70
N ARG A 770 23.87 -46.43 -44.48
CA ARG A 770 25.11 -46.62 -43.70
C ARG A 770 26.25 -45.75 -44.27
N GLY A 771 27.38 -45.42 -43.62
CA GLY A 771 27.93 -45.75 -42.30
C GLY A 771 29.41 -45.29 -42.16
N ARG A 772 29.93 -45.42 -40.93
CA ARG A 772 31.35 -45.48 -40.46
C ARG A 772 32.29 -44.27 -40.64
N GLY A 773 32.90 -43.82 -39.52
CA GLY A 773 34.31 -43.42 -39.49
C GLY A 773 34.76 -42.32 -38.51
N ILE A 774 35.17 -42.73 -37.29
CA ILE A 774 36.44 -42.37 -36.58
C ILE A 774 36.69 -40.92 -36.05
N ALA A 775 36.86 -40.87 -34.72
CA ALA A 775 37.84 -40.18 -33.84
C ALA A 775 37.87 -38.65 -33.56
N THR A 776 37.82 -38.39 -32.24
CA THR A 776 38.62 -37.46 -31.39
C THR A 776 38.86 -36.01 -31.80
N HIS A 777 38.44 -35.06 -30.95
CA HIS A 777 39.33 -34.27 -30.08
C HIS A 777 38.55 -33.19 -29.29
N THR A 778 38.79 -33.13 -27.97
CA THR A 778 38.60 -31.97 -27.07
C THR A 778 39.45 -30.78 -27.54
N PRO A 779 39.20 -29.50 -27.16
CA PRO A 779 39.43 -29.03 -25.78
C PRO A 779 38.55 -27.88 -25.26
N ALA A 780 38.70 -27.63 -23.95
CA ALA A 780 38.17 -26.57 -23.10
C ALA A 780 38.72 -25.15 -23.40
N ARG A 781 38.06 -24.11 -22.87
CA ARG A 781 38.63 -22.97 -22.09
C ARG A 781 37.64 -21.79 -21.93
N THR A 782 37.23 -21.45 -20.71
CA THR A 782 37.72 -20.37 -19.79
C THR A 782 37.24 -18.94 -20.06
N ALA A 783 36.78 -18.31 -18.98
CA ALA A 783 36.43 -16.91 -18.77
C ALA A 783 37.53 -15.89 -19.15
N PRO A 784 37.21 -14.58 -19.08
CA PRO A 784 38.20 -13.63 -18.61
C PRO A 784 37.74 -12.65 -17.52
N ARG A 785 38.77 -12.21 -16.80
CA ARG A 785 38.88 -11.28 -15.69
C ARG A 785 39.01 -9.82 -16.15
N ASN A 786 38.65 -8.92 -15.23
CA ASN A 786 39.01 -7.51 -15.12
C ASN A 786 40.50 -7.19 -15.38
N SER A 787 40.74 -6.00 -15.94
CA SER A 787 41.99 -5.25 -15.75
C SER A 787 41.75 -3.73 -15.69
N ARG A 788 42.40 -3.10 -14.69
CA ARG A 788 42.61 -1.66 -14.53
C ARG A 788 43.76 -1.20 -15.43
N ARG A 789 43.71 0.04 -15.96
CA ARG A 789 44.86 0.98 -15.98
C ARG A 789 44.45 2.43 -16.25
N ARG A 790 45.23 3.34 -15.67
CA ARG A 790 45.18 4.82 -15.64
C ARG A 790 45.84 5.48 -16.88
N ILE A 791 45.69 6.82 -16.92
CA ILE A 791 46.47 7.89 -17.62
C ILE A 791 45.91 8.20 -19.03
N GLY A 792 45.60 9.43 -19.44
CA GLY A 792 45.88 10.74 -18.87
C GLY A 792 45.17 11.90 -19.58
N ASP A 793 45.53 13.09 -19.12
CA ASP A 793 45.18 14.45 -19.55
C ASP A 793 45.19 14.70 -21.07
N MET A 794 44.26 15.51 -21.58
CA MET A 794 44.53 16.63 -22.53
C MET A 794 43.24 17.38 -22.89
N SER A 795 43.26 18.65 -22.55
CA SER A 795 42.40 19.75 -23.03
C SER A 795 42.34 19.81 -24.56
N LEU A 796 41.20 20.21 -25.15
CA LEU A 796 41.11 21.09 -26.33
C LEU A 796 39.64 21.49 -26.62
N ARG A 797 39.43 22.78 -26.88
CA ARG A 797 38.20 23.41 -27.40
C ARG A 797 37.74 22.77 -28.72
N PRO A 798 36.49 23.02 -29.14
CA PRO A 798 36.36 23.84 -30.36
C PRO A 798 35.22 24.86 -30.34
N GLY A 799 35.49 26.00 -30.98
CA GLY A 799 34.51 27.01 -31.39
C GLY A 799 33.75 26.61 -32.66
N PRO A 800 32.92 27.53 -33.19
CA PRO A 800 31.68 27.19 -33.88
C PRO A 800 31.87 26.96 -35.38
N ARG A 801 31.03 26.09 -35.97
CA ARG A 801 30.78 26.07 -37.41
C ARG A 801 29.30 26.31 -37.68
N SER A 802 29.09 27.36 -38.46
CA SER A 802 27.91 27.67 -39.24
C SER A 802 27.63 26.58 -40.26
N GLU A 803 26.39 26.14 -40.37
CA GLU A 803 25.84 25.58 -41.61
C GLU A 803 24.32 25.77 -41.58
N SER A 804 23.83 26.63 -42.47
CA SER A 804 22.43 26.74 -42.87
C SER A 804 22.05 25.48 -43.67
N PRO A 805 20.78 25.04 -43.64
CA PRO A 805 20.01 25.16 -44.87
C PRO A 805 18.53 25.57 -44.68
N SER A 806 18.03 26.18 -45.74
CA SER A 806 16.67 26.67 -46.00
C SER A 806 15.69 25.53 -46.42
N PRO A 807 14.38 25.83 -46.61
CA PRO A 807 13.28 25.01 -46.10
C PRO A 807 12.63 24.10 -47.15
N ALA A 808 11.96 23.03 -46.70
CA ALA A 808 10.91 22.37 -47.48
C ALA A 808 9.94 21.56 -46.61
N ALA A 809 8.66 21.70 -46.98
CA ALA A 809 7.59 20.71 -46.95
C ALA A 809 6.97 20.30 -45.60
N SER A 810 5.78 20.87 -45.37
CA SER A 810 4.69 20.36 -44.54
C SER A 810 4.24 18.94 -44.95
N PRO A 811 3.70 18.15 -44.01
CA PRO A 811 2.74 17.10 -44.35
C PRO A 811 1.37 17.38 -43.70
N THR A 812 0.41 17.67 -44.58
CA THR A 812 -0.91 17.04 -44.68
C THR A 812 -1.56 16.45 -43.41
N SER A 813 -2.56 17.20 -42.93
CA SER A 813 -3.70 16.74 -42.11
C SER A 813 -4.68 15.92 -42.96
N PRO A 814 -5.27 14.83 -42.44
CA PRO A 814 -6.42 14.21 -43.08
C PRO A 814 -7.67 14.18 -42.17
N TYR A 815 -8.79 14.64 -42.77
CA TYR A 815 -10.21 14.42 -42.42
C TYR A 815 -10.79 15.09 -41.16
N SER A 816 -12.03 15.56 -41.12
CA SER A 816 -13.07 15.87 -42.12
C SER A 816 -14.14 16.65 -41.36
N TYR A 817 -14.73 17.66 -41.98
CA TYR A 817 -15.92 18.34 -41.48
C TYR A 817 -17.12 17.40 -41.57
N ASP A 818 -17.91 17.32 -40.49
CA ASP A 818 -19.33 17.02 -40.56
C ASP A 818 -20.11 18.24 -40.06
N THR A 819 -20.86 18.82 -40.98
CA THR A 819 -21.75 19.96 -40.81
C THR A 819 -23.13 19.51 -40.33
N ALA A 820 -23.74 20.39 -39.54
CA ALA A 820 -25.18 20.54 -39.31
C ALA A 820 -25.89 19.53 -38.39
N ARG A 821 -26.07 19.96 -37.13
CA ARG A 821 -27.41 19.96 -36.54
C ARG A 821 -27.56 21.15 -35.60
N GLU A 822 -28.15 22.21 -36.15
CA GLU A 822 -28.75 23.30 -35.37
C GLU A 822 -29.77 22.70 -34.41
N THR A 823 -29.52 22.88 -33.12
CA THR A 823 -30.58 22.81 -32.11
C THR A 823 -30.59 24.18 -31.44
N ASN A 824 -31.62 24.96 -31.82
CA ASN A 824 -32.09 26.07 -31.02
C ASN A 824 -32.35 25.57 -29.61
N LEU A 825 -31.59 26.04 -28.63
CA LEU A 825 -31.95 25.97 -27.22
C LEU A 825 -31.96 27.39 -26.66
N ASP A 826 -33.17 27.72 -26.23
CA ASP A 826 -33.69 28.95 -25.68
C ASP A 826 -32.73 29.83 -24.87
N GLU A 827 -32.84 31.12 -25.17
CA GLU A 827 -32.66 32.21 -24.22
C GLU A 827 -33.61 32.03 -23.02
N ASP A 828 -33.15 31.42 -21.93
CA ASP A 828 -33.80 31.59 -20.63
C ASP A 828 -32.79 31.58 -19.48
N VAL A 829 -31.99 32.64 -19.39
CA VAL A 829 -31.27 32.99 -18.15
C VAL A 829 -32.31 33.56 -17.19
N THR A 830 -32.98 32.65 -16.50
CA THR A 830 -33.84 32.93 -15.34
C THR A 830 -33.17 33.94 -14.40
N ARG A 831 -33.78 35.12 -14.27
CA ARG A 831 -33.61 36.00 -13.10
C ARG A 831 -33.92 35.17 -11.86
N ARG A 832 -32.89 34.65 -11.20
CA ARG A 832 -33.05 33.93 -9.94
C ARG A 832 -33.40 34.93 -8.84
N SER A 833 -34.68 35.01 -8.49
CA SER A 833 -35.17 35.81 -7.38
C SER A 833 -34.73 35.19 -6.06
N TYR A 834 -34.01 35.94 -5.24
CA TYR A 834 -33.76 35.58 -3.84
C TYR A 834 -34.94 36.06 -3.01
N THR A 835 -35.42 35.23 -2.08
CA THR A 835 -36.41 35.67 -1.10
C THR A 835 -35.66 36.13 0.14
N LEU A 836 -35.86 37.39 0.53
CA LEU A 836 -35.29 37.94 1.75
C LEU A 836 -35.98 37.25 2.94
N GLY A 837 -35.19 36.58 3.77
CA GLY A 837 -35.61 35.86 4.96
C GLY A 837 -35.46 36.72 6.22
N ARG A 838 -35.29 36.06 7.36
CA ARG A 838 -35.35 36.69 8.69
C ARG A 838 -34.17 37.65 8.91
N ALA A 839 -34.44 38.76 9.60
CA ALA A 839 -33.42 39.64 10.13
C ALA A 839 -32.55 38.90 11.17
N LEU A 840 -31.23 38.94 10.99
CA LEU A 840 -30.27 38.22 11.84
C LEU A 840 -29.88 39.11 13.03
N SER A 841 -30.56 38.96 14.16
CA SER A 841 -30.36 39.77 15.37
C SER A 841 -29.22 39.30 16.29
N THR A 842 -28.44 38.28 15.89
CA THR A 842 -27.45 37.60 16.75
C THR A 842 -26.00 37.71 16.26
N LEU A 843 -25.74 38.55 15.25
CA LEU A 843 -24.39 38.81 14.75
C LEU A 843 -23.79 40.01 15.49
N ASP A 844 -23.25 39.73 16.68
CA ASP A 844 -22.83 40.70 17.68
C ASP A 844 -21.36 41.17 17.50
N MET A 845 -20.92 41.46 16.26
CA MET A 845 -19.51 41.84 16.01
C MET A 845 -19.28 43.13 15.24
N LEU A 846 -20.31 43.84 14.75
CA LEU A 846 -20.16 45.17 14.13
C LEU A 846 -21.43 46.00 14.40
N GLU A 847 -21.26 47.28 14.75
CA GLU A 847 -22.37 48.19 15.10
C GLU A 847 -23.51 48.23 14.07
N ALA A 848 -24.72 48.49 14.58
CA ALA A 848 -26.05 48.27 14.00
C ALA A 848 -26.16 48.40 12.46
N ARG A 849 -26.35 47.26 11.79
CA ARG A 849 -26.80 47.16 10.39
C ARG A 849 -27.91 46.11 10.28
N ASP A 850 -28.90 46.38 9.43
CA ASP A 850 -30.00 45.47 9.16
C ASP A 850 -29.54 44.33 8.23
N TRP A 851 -29.13 43.20 8.81
CA TRP A 851 -28.69 42.00 8.07
C TRP A 851 -29.85 41.02 7.87
N TYR A 852 -29.97 40.49 6.66
CA TYR A 852 -31.00 39.52 6.33
C TYR A 852 -30.41 38.25 5.73
N GLU A 853 -30.95 37.10 6.13
CA GLU A 853 -30.67 35.81 5.48
C GLU A 853 -31.47 35.72 4.18
N ALA A 854 -30.83 35.59 3.03
CA ALA A 854 -31.52 35.37 1.76
C ALA A 854 -31.33 33.93 1.29
N SER A 855 -32.42 33.32 0.79
CA SER A 855 -32.38 31.97 0.23
C SER A 855 -33.01 31.92 -1.16
N ASN A 856 -32.49 31.02 -1.99
CA ASN A 856 -33.03 30.75 -3.32
C ASN A 856 -33.38 29.26 -3.41
N GLY A 857 -34.60 28.91 -2.96
CA GLY A 857 -35.35 27.67 -3.28
C GLY A 857 -34.68 26.30 -3.13
N GLY A 858 -33.40 26.24 -2.77
CA GLY A 858 -32.52 25.07 -2.91
C GLY A 858 -31.18 25.34 -2.22
N SER A 859 -31.19 25.23 -0.89
CA SER A 859 -30.03 24.99 -0.01
C SER A 859 -28.93 26.06 0.14
N ARG A 860 -28.84 27.09 -0.72
CA ARG A 860 -27.88 28.19 -0.54
C ARG A 860 -28.49 29.32 0.29
N ARG A 861 -27.85 29.62 1.42
CA ARG A 861 -28.12 30.77 2.29
C ARG A 861 -26.99 31.78 2.11
N VAL A 862 -27.34 33.04 1.88
CA VAL A 862 -26.39 34.15 1.74
C VAL A 862 -26.81 35.27 2.69
N VAL A 863 -25.85 35.95 3.29
CA VAL A 863 -26.11 37.11 4.16
C VAL A 863 -26.03 38.36 3.30
N ILE A 864 -27.10 39.15 3.29
CA ILE A 864 -27.19 40.39 2.51
C ILE A 864 -27.31 41.56 3.48
N GLY A 865 -26.43 42.55 3.35
CA GLY A 865 -26.52 43.84 4.06
C GLY A 865 -27.12 44.90 3.15
N ILE A 866 -28.16 45.60 3.61
CA ILE A 866 -28.79 46.70 2.88
C ILE A 866 -28.40 48.01 3.58
N THR A 867 -27.70 48.90 2.88
CA THR A 867 -27.41 50.25 3.38
C THR A 867 -28.60 51.17 3.11
N ARG A 868 -29.20 51.76 4.15
CA ARG A 868 -30.10 52.91 3.98
C ARG A 868 -29.25 54.12 3.62
N GLU A 869 -29.61 54.80 2.53
CA GLU A 869 -29.09 56.14 2.25
C GLU A 869 -29.61 57.11 3.33
N GLU A 870 -28.71 57.80 4.01
CA GLU A 870 -29.06 58.89 4.92
C GLU A 870 -29.64 60.05 4.11
N SER A 871 -30.90 60.37 4.32
CA SER A 871 -31.53 61.55 3.75
C SER A 871 -31.03 62.80 4.49
N ASP A 872 -30.24 63.62 3.81
CA ASP A 872 -29.89 64.99 4.23
C ASP A 872 -31.16 65.84 4.40
N HIS A 873 -31.64 65.99 5.63
CA HIS A 873 -32.59 67.03 6.01
C HIS A 873 -32.33 67.51 7.44
N GLU A 874 -31.46 68.52 7.58
CA GLU A 874 -31.58 69.51 8.67
C GLU A 874 -31.34 70.93 8.12
N GLY A 875 -32.43 71.66 7.97
CA GLY A 875 -32.44 73.11 7.86
C GLY A 875 -33.58 73.68 8.70
N GLY A 876 -33.23 74.39 9.78
CA GLY A 876 -34.10 75.41 10.38
C GLY A 876 -34.56 75.19 11.82
N ARG A 877 -33.77 75.69 12.76
CA ARG A 877 -34.14 75.99 14.16
C ARG A 877 -35.31 76.98 14.24
N GLN A 878 -36.24 76.79 15.19
CA GLN A 878 -36.54 77.76 16.28
C GLN A 878 -37.77 77.37 17.13
N LYS A 879 -37.54 77.20 18.43
CA LYS A 879 -38.46 77.45 19.57
C LYS A 879 -37.56 78.13 20.62
N ARG A 880 -37.93 79.12 21.42
CA ARG A 880 -39.21 79.70 21.86
C ARG A 880 -38.81 80.99 22.63
N GLN A 881 -39.61 82.04 22.59
CA GLN A 881 -39.76 82.92 23.77
C GLN A 881 -41.13 83.61 23.71
N ARG A 882 -41.95 83.33 24.73
CA ARG A 882 -43.16 84.08 25.09
C ARG A 882 -42.96 84.41 26.55
N THR A 883 -42.75 85.68 26.85
CA THR A 883 -42.96 86.26 28.18
C THR A 883 -44.07 87.27 28.04
N GLU A 884 -45.06 87.14 28.91
CA GLU A 884 -46.10 88.14 29.17
C GLU A 884 -45.45 89.39 29.77
N SER A 885 -45.88 90.56 29.26
CA SER A 885 -45.92 91.92 29.84
C SER A 885 -45.62 92.94 28.76
#